data_AF-A0A7Z9QQT6-F1
#
_entry.id   AF-A0A7Z9QQT6-F1
#
_cell.length_a   1.000
_cell.length_b   1.000
_cell.length_c   1.000
_cell.angle_alpha   90.00
_cell.angle_beta   90.00
_cell.angle_gamma   90.00
#
_symmetry.space_group_name_H-M   'P 1'
#
loop_
_entity.id
_entity.type
_entity.pdbx_description
1 polymer ?
#
loop_
_entity_poly.entity_id
_entity_poly.type
_entity_poly.pdbx_seq_one_letter_code
_entity_poly.pdbx_strand_id
1 'polypeptide(L)'
;MKRISILFWLLVWASSSILAENKVLNLDGDGDYVQIPASVWFNGDLTIEAWVYVKEYRSWSRLIDFGNGADQDNVLLTLTREETGIPGLHIVKSGGLESPTALKLNNWTHIAFTLKGNSSLITGKASPMTCSLLINGHPVSEGRFSAPPRNVERRKNFIGRSNWKNEDAEAMFDEIRIWNLARSATEIQQAMDGSLSGSEKGLVGYWNFDDGTADDLSANGHDGDLKGGAKIITSPLSLVMANRIANLGQTFEFDISIQHAAKGDNLTFDLTYNPLLLRAEEVKKSNAISSWQEPKIDYQKGVISLAHLSHGRVDSRFQTKLVTVNFQSLKTGQSQLQIEHPQLISADGKHKSVEAVEATIKAFPQANLMQAFKKLEVKNIFATKNKKKKPKNKKETVKKEQLLQTSQTDHNLTVADIFPSDRVLDIQIVIDQDDWDTIRHQARDAQTALSEQRKYSPTDRPYTYTQASFSIDGVVFPKVGIRKKGFLGSSRNSDRPSLKIKLNHIDETGQIDGLTNLTFNNNQQDVSLVSQFLGYRLFNASGTPAPRCAYAKVTVNGQNLGIYTHVERIHRPLLKRAFGNQNGVLYEGMLVDFLPDWSGSFEHKFGSDKKGRKLIQQLIDVLHQPSENIETEIGRIVDLDSFYAFWAMEGLLGFWDGYSGNRNNFFIYLNPDTEKFHFIPWGADSLFEKYSRIKEGENDPISVKKQGVITHHLYQSKAGKKGYEQALRKILDKYWDEKDLLKETERIETLIKPYLAQETTDEFIKEEIRGLIRWLKGVSNLEREEALNSEKIRHFSSELGVDHLVMKEMIVKGIEKELENDEKTKDDEKGKGRRIQSAYRFVQSLEERRQFIRDRQDEIMAEIADGMPEWNEDLVDPSWWIQHANKRSFWTAIANGNIKSVKTHLIQIDINAQDSVFFGLTPLSIAAGAGQSKMVKFLLKQGANINARNKDGGTALHGAAFLGRPKSVQLLLENGIDIKAKTNNGITAVDLAKMDWSNTDFIGQYLQIKLNRSEIDKGRTQVAQLLE
;
A
#
# COMPACT_ATOMS: atom_id res chain seq x y z
N MET A 1 -5.46 -23.02 44.43
CA MET A 1 -6.26 -22.27 43.43
C MET A 1 -6.31 -20.75 43.67
N LYS A 2 -6.55 -20.19 44.87
CA LYS A 2 -6.61 -18.72 45.09
C LYS A 2 -5.29 -17.90 44.93
N ARG A 3 -4.21 -18.42 44.34
CA ARG A 3 -2.85 -17.82 44.40
C ARG A 3 -2.27 -17.31 43.06
N ILE A 4 -3.01 -17.39 41.95
CA ILE A 4 -2.45 -17.24 40.59
C ILE A 4 -3.36 -16.32 39.72
N SER A 5 -3.63 -15.10 40.18
CA SER A 5 -4.50 -14.16 39.46
C SER A 5 -3.71 -13.18 38.57
N ILE A 6 -2.60 -12.64 39.05
CA ILE A 6 -1.70 -11.73 38.29
C ILE A 6 -1.07 -12.46 37.09
N LEU A 7 -0.57 -13.67 37.35
CA LEU A 7 0.32 -14.41 36.44
C LEU A 7 -0.39 -14.84 35.15
N PHE A 8 -1.69 -15.10 35.26
CA PHE A 8 -2.58 -15.51 34.17
C PHE A 8 -2.63 -14.50 33.03
N TRP A 9 -2.70 -13.19 33.31
CA TRP A 9 -2.98 -12.17 32.29
C TRP A 9 -1.74 -11.49 31.71
N LEU A 10 -0.61 -11.49 32.43
CA LEU A 10 0.68 -11.08 31.86
C LEU A 10 1.14 -12.03 30.74
N LEU A 11 0.81 -13.32 30.85
CA LEU A 11 1.12 -14.33 29.85
C LEU A 11 0.31 -14.13 28.55
N VAL A 12 -0.99 -13.85 28.64
CA VAL A 12 -1.89 -13.59 27.48
C VAL A 12 -1.42 -12.45 26.57
N TRP A 13 -0.64 -11.50 27.10
CA TRP A 13 -0.01 -10.44 26.30
C TRP A 13 1.38 -10.80 25.79
N ALA A 14 2.18 -11.57 26.54
CA ALA A 14 3.45 -12.12 26.07
C ALA A 14 3.30 -13.10 24.88
N SER A 15 2.12 -13.69 24.68
CA SER A 15 1.79 -14.49 23.48
C SER A 15 1.41 -13.64 22.25
N SER A 16 1.10 -12.35 22.40
CA SER A 16 0.83 -11.45 21.27
C SER A 16 2.10 -11.00 20.54
N SER A 17 3.27 -11.22 21.15
CA SER A 17 4.61 -10.99 20.62
C SER A 17 5.21 -12.21 19.89
N ILE A 18 4.38 -13.18 19.46
CA ILE A 18 4.80 -14.40 18.71
C ILE A 18 4.12 -14.46 17.33
N LEU A 19 3.89 -13.29 16.72
CA LEU A 19 3.70 -13.12 15.29
C LEU A 19 4.66 -12.02 14.85
N ALA A 20 5.89 -12.40 14.50
CA ALA A 20 6.88 -11.46 14.00
C ALA A 20 6.42 -10.93 12.63
N GLU A 21 6.40 -9.61 12.50
CA GLU A 21 6.50 -8.98 11.18
C GLU A 21 7.95 -9.19 10.72
N ASN A 22 8.20 -9.95 9.66
CA ASN A 22 9.57 -10.17 9.16
C ASN A 22 10.24 -8.81 8.89
N LYS A 23 11.32 -8.54 9.62
CA LYS A 23 12.08 -7.29 9.48
C LYS A 23 13.50 -7.60 9.03
N VAL A 24 14.03 -6.72 8.19
CA VAL A 24 15.33 -6.91 7.55
C VAL A 24 16.16 -5.64 7.71
N LEU A 25 17.47 -5.80 7.80
CA LEU A 25 18.40 -4.70 7.67
C LEU A 25 18.34 -4.19 6.23
N ASN A 26 18.12 -2.89 6.02
CA ASN A 26 18.20 -2.24 4.71
C ASN A 26 19.27 -1.16 4.73
N LEU A 27 20.19 -1.26 3.76
CA LEU A 27 21.28 -0.33 3.53
C LEU A 27 21.11 0.33 2.15
N ASP A 28 21.24 1.65 2.07
CA ASP A 28 21.17 2.42 0.80
C ASP A 28 22.51 2.51 0.05
N GLY A 29 23.58 1.96 0.63
CA GLY A 29 24.91 1.96 0.04
C GLY A 29 25.63 3.31 0.06
N ASP A 30 25.12 4.34 0.74
CA ASP A 30 25.77 5.64 0.92
C ASP A 30 26.12 5.90 2.39
N GLY A 31 27.16 5.21 2.87
CA GLY A 31 27.64 5.33 4.26
C GLY A 31 26.84 4.50 5.28
N ASP A 32 25.85 3.72 4.83
CA ASP A 32 24.99 2.82 5.61
C ASP A 32 25.70 1.50 5.98
N TYR A 33 25.81 1.21 7.29
CA TYR A 33 26.42 -0.05 7.76
C TYR A 33 26.00 -0.43 9.19
N VAL A 34 26.25 -1.70 9.55
CA VAL A 34 26.26 -2.15 10.96
C VAL A 34 27.71 -2.24 11.43
N GLN A 35 28.01 -1.63 12.58
CA GLN A 35 29.28 -1.77 13.26
C GLN A 35 29.22 -2.94 14.25
N ILE A 36 30.06 -3.96 14.04
CA ILE A 36 30.17 -5.14 14.89
C ILE A 36 31.33 -4.97 15.89
N PRO A 37 31.20 -5.45 17.15
CA PRO A 37 32.27 -5.35 18.15
C PRO A 37 33.58 -6.03 17.76
N ALA A 38 34.69 -5.61 18.39
CA ALA A 38 36.03 -6.12 18.10
C ALA A 38 36.29 -7.55 18.62
N SER A 39 35.38 -8.10 19.42
CA SER A 39 35.48 -9.42 20.07
C SER A 39 35.08 -10.61 19.19
N VAL A 40 34.88 -10.40 17.89
CA VAL A 40 34.62 -11.48 16.93
C VAL A 40 35.95 -12.10 16.47
N TRP A 41 36.21 -13.33 16.93
CA TRP A 41 37.47 -14.06 16.65
C TRP A 41 37.25 -15.25 15.72
N PHE A 42 38.17 -15.46 14.77
CA PHE A 42 38.19 -16.61 13.86
C PHE A 42 39.22 -17.66 14.30
N ASN A 43 38.80 -18.93 14.37
CA ASN A 43 39.58 -20.04 14.94
C ASN A 43 40.06 -21.08 13.91
N GLY A 44 40.11 -20.72 12.63
CA GLY A 44 40.61 -21.56 11.53
C GLY A 44 39.47 -22.04 10.65
N ASP A 45 38.76 -23.09 11.08
CA ASP A 45 37.51 -23.51 10.46
C ASP A 45 36.47 -22.39 10.62
N LEU A 46 35.77 -22.06 9.53
CA LEU A 46 34.90 -20.88 9.45
C LEU A 46 33.70 -21.16 8.55
N THR A 47 32.51 -20.71 8.95
CA THR A 47 31.36 -20.52 8.05
C THR A 47 30.81 -19.12 8.21
N ILE A 48 30.55 -18.44 7.10
CA ILE A 48 29.84 -17.16 7.05
C ILE A 48 28.66 -17.36 6.11
N GLU A 49 27.44 -17.06 6.56
CA GLU A 49 26.22 -17.21 5.76
C GLU A 49 25.22 -16.10 6.07
N ALA A 50 24.40 -15.74 5.08
CA ALA A 50 23.35 -14.73 5.21
C ALA A 50 22.31 -14.86 4.09
N TRP A 51 21.08 -14.43 4.34
CA TRP A 51 20.18 -14.02 3.28
C TRP A 51 20.54 -12.60 2.83
N VAL A 52 20.69 -12.40 1.53
CA VAL A 52 21.03 -11.10 0.93
C VAL A 52 20.09 -10.79 -0.23
N TYR A 53 19.60 -9.55 -0.26
CA TYR A 53 18.83 -8.97 -1.35
C TYR A 53 19.64 -7.80 -1.93
N VAL A 54 20.39 -8.04 -3.00
CA VAL A 54 21.19 -7.00 -3.66
C VAL A 54 20.26 -6.09 -4.46
N LYS A 55 20.27 -4.77 -4.19
CA LYS A 55 19.46 -3.79 -4.91
C LYS A 55 20.21 -3.22 -6.12
N GLU A 56 21.50 -2.93 -5.94
CA GLU A 56 22.42 -2.47 -6.99
C GLU A 56 23.78 -3.20 -6.90
N TYR A 57 24.46 -3.39 -8.03
CA TYR A 57 25.86 -3.79 -8.04
C TYR A 57 26.75 -2.55 -7.90
N ARG A 58 27.63 -2.53 -6.89
CA ARG A 58 28.61 -1.46 -6.66
C ARG A 58 30.03 -2.02 -6.60
N SER A 59 31.02 -1.19 -6.93
CA SER A 59 32.44 -1.58 -6.98
C SER A 59 32.89 -2.20 -5.67
N TRP A 60 33.27 -3.49 -5.70
CA TRP A 60 33.77 -4.20 -4.52
C TRP A 60 32.83 -4.14 -3.31
N SER A 61 31.53 -3.99 -3.56
CA SER A 61 30.50 -3.80 -2.56
C SER A 61 30.67 -4.79 -1.39
N ARG A 62 30.90 -4.26 -0.18
CA ARG A 62 31.26 -5.05 0.99
C ARG A 62 30.03 -5.50 1.74
N LEU A 63 29.66 -6.77 1.55
CA LEU A 63 28.57 -7.38 2.30
C LEU A 63 29.00 -7.59 3.77
N ILE A 64 30.21 -8.12 3.99
CA ILE A 64 30.85 -8.23 5.30
C ILE A 64 32.34 -7.92 5.13
N ASP A 65 32.89 -7.03 5.97
CA ASP A 65 34.31 -6.67 5.98
C ASP A 65 34.81 -6.56 7.41
N PHE A 66 35.52 -7.59 7.86
CA PHE A 66 36.11 -7.64 9.21
C PHE A 66 37.62 -7.48 9.11
N GLY A 67 38.17 -6.42 9.71
CA GLY A 67 39.59 -6.13 9.63
C GLY A 67 40.05 -4.94 10.46
N ASN A 68 41.21 -4.38 10.07
CA ASN A 68 41.85 -3.25 10.75
C ASN A 68 42.22 -2.08 9.80
N GLY A 69 42.35 -2.33 8.49
CA GLY A 69 42.63 -1.32 7.48
C GLY A 69 42.92 -1.95 6.12
N ALA A 70 43.33 -1.11 5.15
CA ALA A 70 43.83 -1.57 3.86
C ALA A 70 45.01 -2.56 4.05
N ASP A 71 45.03 -3.61 3.23
CA ASP A 71 46.09 -4.61 3.18
C ASP A 71 46.48 -5.23 4.54
N GLN A 72 45.52 -5.38 5.47
CA GLN A 72 45.72 -6.07 6.75
C GLN A 72 45.31 -7.56 6.67
N ASP A 73 44.71 -8.10 7.73
CA ASP A 73 44.34 -9.51 7.91
C ASP A 73 42.85 -9.78 7.63
N ASN A 74 42.27 -8.99 6.73
CA ASN A 74 40.82 -8.84 6.62
C ASN A 74 40.15 -10.08 6.03
N VAL A 75 38.94 -10.37 6.52
CA VAL A 75 38.03 -11.39 5.98
C VAL A 75 36.84 -10.67 5.33
N LEU A 76 36.69 -10.89 4.02
CA LEU A 76 35.86 -10.04 3.16
C LEU A 76 34.84 -10.90 2.41
N LEU A 77 33.54 -10.68 2.62
CA LEU A 77 32.48 -11.13 1.73
C LEU A 77 32.03 -9.95 0.88
N THR A 78 32.15 -10.05 -0.44
CA THR A 78 32.05 -8.89 -1.34
C THR A 78 31.43 -9.27 -2.69
N LEU A 79 30.81 -8.31 -3.36
CA LEU A 79 30.49 -8.41 -4.78
C LEU A 79 31.64 -7.81 -5.58
N THR A 80 32.30 -8.60 -6.43
CA THR A 80 33.47 -8.15 -7.17
C THR A 80 33.05 -7.31 -8.38
N ARG A 81 33.67 -6.13 -8.57
CA ARG A 81 33.46 -5.20 -9.72
C ARG A 81 32.05 -4.57 -9.82
N GLU A 82 31.94 -3.43 -10.49
CA GLU A 82 30.67 -2.69 -10.64
C GLU A 82 29.61 -3.42 -11.46
N GLU A 83 30.01 -4.24 -12.44
CA GLU A 83 29.07 -4.75 -13.45
C GLU A 83 28.67 -6.21 -13.29
N THR A 84 29.37 -7.01 -12.47
CA THR A 84 29.21 -8.48 -12.52
C THR A 84 28.33 -9.05 -11.41
N GLY A 85 28.21 -8.40 -10.26
CA GLY A 85 27.44 -8.92 -9.12
C GLY A 85 27.94 -10.26 -8.57
N ILE A 86 29.20 -10.63 -8.84
CA ILE A 86 29.77 -11.93 -8.47
C ILE A 86 30.13 -11.92 -6.98
N PRO A 87 29.52 -12.77 -6.15
CA PRO A 87 29.94 -12.91 -4.76
C PRO A 87 31.30 -13.62 -4.69
N GLY A 88 32.19 -13.09 -3.88
CA GLY A 88 33.47 -13.71 -3.55
C GLY A 88 33.82 -13.55 -2.08
N LEU A 89 34.60 -14.50 -1.55
CA LEU A 89 35.30 -14.30 -0.29
C LEU A 89 36.80 -14.11 -0.53
N HIS A 90 37.38 -13.12 0.12
CA HIS A 90 38.81 -12.88 0.13
C HIS A 90 39.32 -12.83 1.57
N ILE A 91 40.41 -13.54 1.83
CA ILE A 91 41.22 -13.37 3.05
C ILE A 91 42.52 -12.71 2.62
N VAL A 92 42.70 -11.46 3.03
CA VAL A 92 43.82 -10.62 2.59
C VAL A 92 45.14 -11.28 2.99
N LYS A 93 46.10 -11.32 2.05
CA LYS A 93 47.37 -12.08 2.10
C LYS A 93 47.28 -13.62 2.12
N SER A 94 46.08 -14.22 2.21
CA SER A 94 45.90 -15.68 2.17
C SER A 94 45.36 -16.21 0.84
N GLY A 95 44.42 -15.51 0.22
CA GLY A 95 43.78 -15.90 -1.05
C GLY A 95 42.31 -15.49 -1.14
N GLY A 96 41.63 -15.90 -2.20
CA GLY A 96 40.19 -15.67 -2.36
C GLY A 96 39.54 -16.61 -3.37
N LEU A 97 38.21 -16.67 -3.33
CA LEU A 97 37.37 -17.49 -4.20
C LEU A 97 36.15 -16.69 -4.63
N GLU A 98 35.93 -16.60 -5.95
CA GLU A 98 34.77 -15.96 -6.56
C GLU A 98 33.80 -17.04 -7.08
N SER A 99 32.51 -16.70 -7.12
CA SER A 99 31.46 -17.51 -7.75
C SER A 99 31.54 -17.44 -9.28
N PRO A 100 31.23 -18.52 -10.02
CA PRO A 100 31.01 -18.44 -11.47
C PRO A 100 29.68 -17.75 -11.84
N THR A 101 28.81 -17.51 -10.86
CA THR A 101 27.43 -17.01 -11.04
C THR A 101 27.20 -15.75 -10.22
N ALA A 102 26.67 -14.71 -10.87
CA ALA A 102 26.24 -13.46 -10.24
C ALA A 102 25.03 -13.65 -9.31
N LEU A 103 24.94 -12.87 -8.23
CA LEU A 103 23.70 -12.73 -7.48
C LEU A 103 22.70 -11.93 -8.30
N LYS A 104 21.45 -12.38 -8.43
CA LYS A 104 20.43 -11.64 -9.17
C LYS A 104 19.95 -10.42 -8.37
N LEU A 105 20.00 -9.23 -8.98
CA LEU A 105 19.38 -8.03 -8.41
C LEU A 105 17.91 -8.24 -8.04
N ASN A 106 17.49 -7.59 -6.95
CA ASN A 106 16.14 -7.54 -6.44
C ASN A 106 15.52 -8.92 -6.16
N ASN A 107 16.34 -9.85 -5.68
CA ASN A 107 15.94 -11.21 -5.30
C ASN A 107 16.69 -11.70 -4.06
N TRP A 108 15.96 -12.18 -3.06
CA TRP A 108 16.56 -12.85 -1.89
C TRP A 108 17.35 -14.06 -2.34
N THR A 109 18.61 -14.11 -1.94
CA THR A 109 19.54 -15.20 -2.24
C THR A 109 20.33 -15.52 -0.98
N HIS A 110 20.31 -16.78 -0.54
CA HIS A 110 21.15 -17.21 0.56
C HIS A 110 22.57 -17.43 0.03
N ILE A 111 23.54 -16.75 0.63
CA ILE A 111 24.96 -16.96 0.33
C ILE A 111 25.62 -17.58 1.54
N ALA A 112 26.42 -18.61 1.32
CA ALA A 112 27.22 -19.22 2.37
C ALA A 112 28.62 -19.53 1.89
N PHE A 113 29.57 -19.42 2.79
CA PHE A 113 30.98 -19.63 2.54
C PHE A 113 31.55 -20.49 3.66
N THR A 114 32.36 -21.50 3.32
CA THR A 114 32.96 -22.42 4.30
C THR A 114 34.46 -22.60 4.08
N LEU A 115 35.22 -22.67 5.17
CA LEU A 115 36.64 -23.04 5.21
C LEU A 115 36.81 -24.20 6.18
N LYS A 116 37.44 -25.27 5.69
CA LYS A 116 37.69 -26.51 6.43
C LYS A 116 39.16 -26.89 6.32
N GLY A 117 39.84 -27.13 7.44
CA GLY A 117 41.23 -27.60 7.41
C GLY A 117 41.75 -28.15 8.72
N ASN A 118 42.59 -29.18 8.63
CA ASN A 118 43.13 -29.86 9.79
C ASN A 118 44.28 -29.06 10.43
N SER A 119 44.04 -28.38 11.55
CA SER A 119 45.03 -27.53 12.21
C SER A 119 46.04 -28.34 13.05
N SER A 120 46.99 -28.99 12.40
CA SER A 120 48.19 -29.51 13.07
C SER A 120 49.26 -28.42 13.14
N LEU A 121 49.56 -27.94 14.34
CA LEU A 121 50.44 -26.79 14.63
C LEU A 121 51.96 -27.12 14.60
N ILE A 122 52.37 -28.22 13.96
CA ILE A 122 53.68 -28.84 14.21
C ILE A 122 54.83 -28.32 13.33
N THR A 123 54.57 -27.68 12.17
CA THR A 123 55.62 -27.43 11.15
C THR A 123 55.76 -25.99 10.63
N GLY A 124 55.06 -25.00 11.23
CA GLY A 124 55.28 -23.58 10.92
C GLY A 124 54.90 -23.12 9.49
N LYS A 125 54.29 -23.97 8.68
CA LYS A 125 53.66 -23.62 7.39
C LYS A 125 52.18 -24.01 7.44
N ALA A 126 51.30 -23.07 7.14
CA ALA A 126 49.87 -23.33 7.09
C ALA A 126 49.54 -24.24 5.90
N SER A 127 48.99 -25.43 6.17
CA SER A 127 48.36 -26.25 5.13
C SER A 127 47.17 -25.49 4.52
N PRO A 128 47.00 -25.47 3.19
CA PRO A 128 45.87 -24.79 2.57
C PRO A 128 44.57 -25.48 2.98
N MET A 129 43.60 -24.68 3.43
CA MET A 129 42.26 -25.14 3.78
C MET A 129 41.42 -25.35 2.52
N THR A 130 40.51 -26.31 2.55
CA THR A 130 39.48 -26.44 1.51
C THR A 130 38.40 -25.40 1.73
N CYS A 131 38.09 -24.69 0.67
CA CYS A 131 37.13 -23.59 0.66
C CYS A 131 35.96 -23.93 -0.27
N SER A 132 34.73 -23.65 0.16
CA SER A 132 33.53 -23.78 -0.67
C SER A 132 32.68 -22.52 -0.60
N LEU A 133 32.18 -22.05 -1.75
CA LEU A 133 31.17 -21.00 -1.86
C LEU A 133 29.86 -21.64 -2.33
N LEU A 134 28.77 -21.33 -1.64
CA LEU A 134 27.43 -21.86 -1.86
C LEU A 134 26.44 -20.73 -2.13
N ILE A 135 25.51 -20.98 -3.05
CA ILE A 135 24.36 -20.12 -3.35
C ILE A 135 23.10 -20.97 -3.17
N ASN A 136 22.15 -20.50 -2.35
CA ASN A 136 20.92 -21.20 -1.97
C ASN A 136 21.19 -22.64 -1.47
N GLY A 137 22.23 -22.82 -0.65
CA GLY A 137 22.64 -24.12 -0.09
C GLY A 137 23.41 -25.03 -1.06
N HIS A 138 23.55 -24.65 -2.33
CA HIS A 138 24.26 -25.45 -3.34
C HIS A 138 25.70 -24.94 -3.57
N PRO A 139 26.74 -25.80 -3.50
CA PRO A 139 28.10 -25.43 -3.88
C PRO A 139 28.17 -24.96 -5.34
N VAL A 140 28.79 -23.80 -5.57
CA VAL A 140 29.00 -23.22 -6.91
C VAL A 140 30.47 -22.98 -7.24
N SER A 141 31.34 -22.91 -6.24
CA SER A 141 32.78 -22.71 -6.42
C SER A 141 33.55 -23.41 -5.29
N GLU A 142 34.71 -23.97 -5.59
CA GLU A 142 35.62 -24.58 -4.62
C GLU A 142 37.06 -24.12 -4.83
N GLY A 143 37.82 -23.97 -3.75
CA GLY A 143 39.18 -23.47 -3.78
C GLY A 143 40.07 -23.98 -2.65
N ARG A 144 41.33 -23.57 -2.67
CA ARG A 144 42.31 -23.86 -1.62
C ARG A 144 43.18 -22.65 -1.32
N PHE A 145 43.12 -22.15 -0.09
CA PHE A 145 43.97 -21.06 0.39
C PHE A 145 44.17 -21.12 1.91
N SER A 146 45.06 -20.28 2.43
CA SER A 146 45.41 -20.28 3.86
C SER A 146 44.26 -19.79 4.74
N ALA A 147 44.18 -20.33 5.96
CA ALA A 147 43.23 -19.89 6.99
C ALA A 147 43.36 -18.39 7.29
N PRO A 148 42.31 -17.72 7.81
CA PRO A 148 42.48 -16.44 8.47
C PRO A 148 43.40 -16.62 9.69
N PRO A 149 44.27 -15.64 10.01
CA PRO A 149 45.12 -15.74 11.19
C PRO A 149 44.26 -15.78 12.47
N ARG A 150 44.56 -16.77 13.32
CA ARG A 150 43.88 -17.02 14.59
C ARG A 150 44.19 -15.94 15.60
N ASN A 151 43.25 -15.67 16.50
CA ASN A 151 43.42 -14.75 17.63
C ASN A 151 43.92 -13.35 17.22
N VAL A 152 43.47 -12.83 16.06
CA VAL A 152 43.71 -11.44 15.66
C VAL A 152 42.47 -10.58 15.95
N GLU A 153 42.67 -9.55 16.77
CA GLU A 153 41.64 -8.59 17.12
C GLU A 153 41.40 -7.68 15.92
N ARG A 154 40.16 -7.64 15.43
CA ARG A 154 39.76 -6.80 14.30
C ARG A 154 38.85 -5.71 14.83
N ARG A 155 39.30 -4.46 14.76
CA ARG A 155 38.63 -3.31 15.39
C ARG A 155 37.67 -2.56 14.47
N LYS A 156 37.63 -2.93 13.19
CA LYS A 156 36.72 -2.39 12.19
C LYS A 156 35.97 -3.53 11.51
N ASN A 157 34.99 -4.06 12.21
CA ASN A 157 34.11 -5.12 11.71
C ASN A 157 32.82 -4.49 11.24
N PHE A 158 32.56 -4.51 9.94
CA PHE A 158 31.39 -3.88 9.33
C PHE A 158 30.56 -4.90 8.54
N ILE A 159 29.25 -4.76 8.61
CA ILE A 159 28.29 -5.36 7.67
C ILE A 159 27.82 -4.23 6.77
N GLY A 160 27.99 -4.39 5.45
CA GLY A 160 27.54 -3.43 4.45
C GLY A 160 28.51 -2.32 4.03
N ARG A 161 29.76 -2.30 4.53
CA ARG A 161 30.74 -1.24 4.21
C ARG A 161 32.18 -1.73 4.30
N SER A 162 33.08 -1.11 3.52
CA SER A 162 34.53 -1.34 3.67
C SER A 162 35.16 -0.69 4.90
N ASN A 163 36.15 -1.36 5.48
CA ASN A 163 36.93 -0.82 6.59
C ASN A 163 38.06 0.17 6.19
N TRP A 164 38.26 0.40 4.88
CA TRP A 164 39.31 1.29 4.35
C TRP A 164 38.98 2.09 3.07
N LYS A 165 37.81 1.89 2.46
CA LYS A 165 37.35 2.63 1.27
C LYS A 165 35.83 2.91 1.35
N ASN A 166 35.29 3.64 0.38
CA ASN A 166 33.86 3.80 0.16
C ASN A 166 33.41 2.72 -0.85
N GLU A 167 33.12 1.52 -0.37
CA GLU A 167 32.77 0.32 -1.16
C GLU A 167 31.52 -0.32 -0.54
N ASP A 168 30.48 0.48 -0.35
CA ASP A 168 29.35 0.18 0.52
C ASP A 168 28.27 -0.65 -0.21
N ALA A 169 27.43 -1.32 0.56
CA ALA A 169 26.44 -2.27 0.04
C ALA A 169 25.05 -1.67 -0.03
N GLU A 170 24.55 -1.49 -1.25
CA GLU A 170 23.14 -1.26 -1.47
C GLU A 170 22.39 -2.60 -1.50
N ALA A 171 22.06 -3.09 -0.31
CA ALA A 171 21.42 -4.39 -0.13
C ALA A 171 20.50 -4.41 1.10
N MET A 172 19.62 -5.41 1.16
CA MET A 172 19.00 -5.84 2.41
C MET A 172 19.60 -7.16 2.89
N PHE A 173 19.62 -7.36 4.20
CA PHE A 173 20.14 -8.56 4.85
C PHE A 173 19.15 -9.12 5.86
N ASP A 174 19.16 -10.44 5.98
CA ASP A 174 18.42 -11.19 6.99
C ASP A 174 19.25 -12.42 7.43
N GLU A 175 18.97 -12.95 8.61
CA GLU A 175 19.51 -14.22 9.13
C GLU A 175 21.05 -14.37 8.95
N ILE A 176 21.82 -13.32 9.27
CA ILE A 176 23.28 -13.30 9.15
C ILE A 176 23.88 -14.15 10.27
N ARG A 177 24.69 -15.16 9.92
CA ARG A 177 25.28 -16.13 10.87
C ARG A 177 26.78 -16.33 10.61
N ILE A 178 27.57 -16.32 11.68
CA ILE A 178 29.02 -16.51 11.63
C ILE A 178 29.42 -17.63 12.59
N TRP A 179 30.25 -18.57 12.12
CA TRP A 179 30.62 -19.80 12.83
C TRP A 179 32.12 -20.03 12.84
N ASN A 180 32.66 -20.50 13.96
CA ASN A 180 33.99 -21.09 14.11
C ASN A 180 33.97 -22.61 13.82
N LEU A 181 33.18 -23.03 12.83
CA LEU A 181 33.07 -24.40 12.33
C LEU A 181 32.87 -24.39 10.82
N ALA A 182 33.40 -25.40 10.15
CA ALA A 182 33.15 -25.66 8.73
C ALA A 182 31.86 -26.47 8.56
N ARG A 183 30.73 -25.78 8.35
CA ARG A 183 29.44 -26.44 8.07
C ARG A 183 29.47 -27.10 6.69
N SER A 184 28.78 -28.22 6.54
CA SER A 184 28.57 -28.86 5.25
C SER A 184 27.43 -28.20 4.47
N ALA A 185 27.40 -28.41 3.14
CA ALA A 185 26.31 -27.94 2.28
C ALA A 185 24.93 -28.43 2.78
N THR A 186 24.85 -29.68 3.25
CA THR A 186 23.62 -30.27 3.80
C THR A 186 23.17 -29.57 5.08
N GLU A 187 24.09 -29.29 6.02
CA GLU A 187 23.74 -28.59 7.27
C GLU A 187 23.30 -27.15 7.03
N ILE A 188 23.89 -26.49 6.03
CA ILE A 188 23.48 -25.14 5.58
C ILE A 188 22.09 -25.22 4.96
N GLN A 189 21.88 -26.09 3.97
CA GLN A 189 20.60 -26.25 3.27
C GLN A 189 19.44 -26.63 4.20
N GLN A 190 19.70 -27.40 5.26
CA GLN A 190 18.70 -27.78 6.26
C GLN A 190 18.36 -26.66 7.26
N ALA A 191 19.19 -25.63 7.38
CA ALA A 191 19.07 -24.59 8.41
C ALA A 191 18.87 -23.17 7.84
N MET A 192 19.12 -22.93 6.56
CA MET A 192 19.08 -21.58 5.97
C MET A 192 17.68 -20.94 6.02
N ASP A 193 16.61 -21.74 6.02
CA ASP A 193 15.22 -21.28 5.98
C ASP A 193 14.56 -21.13 7.37
N GLY A 194 15.31 -21.27 8.47
CA GLY A 194 14.75 -21.22 9.82
C GLY A 194 15.72 -20.69 10.88
N SER A 195 15.19 -19.88 11.80
CA SER A 195 15.96 -19.18 12.84
C SER A 195 16.67 -20.12 13.82
N LEU A 196 17.82 -19.67 14.33
CA LEU A 196 18.65 -20.43 15.26
C LEU A 196 18.25 -20.17 16.73
N SER A 197 18.66 -21.05 17.64
CA SER A 197 18.50 -20.85 19.09
C SER A 197 19.53 -19.90 19.70
N GLY A 198 20.60 -19.57 18.96
CA GLY A 198 21.72 -18.75 19.42
C GLY A 198 22.75 -19.50 20.29
N SER A 199 22.47 -20.76 20.64
CA SER A 199 23.29 -21.60 21.52
C SER A 199 24.06 -22.71 20.79
N GLU A 200 23.98 -22.74 19.46
CA GLU A 200 24.60 -23.76 18.64
C GLU A 200 26.12 -23.77 18.80
N LYS A 201 26.69 -24.97 18.89
CA LYS A 201 28.12 -25.16 19.07
C LYS A 201 28.90 -24.46 17.95
N GLY A 202 29.77 -23.53 18.33
CA GLY A 202 30.65 -22.82 17.41
C GLY A 202 30.03 -21.60 16.73
N LEU A 203 28.78 -21.23 17.02
CA LEU A 203 28.19 -19.96 16.59
C LEU A 203 28.93 -18.79 17.28
N VAL A 204 29.27 -17.76 16.50
CA VAL A 204 30.08 -16.60 16.92
C VAL A 204 29.25 -15.31 16.92
N GLY A 205 28.25 -15.22 16.04
CA GLY A 205 27.31 -14.11 15.97
C GLY A 205 26.13 -14.47 15.07
N TYR A 206 24.95 -13.97 15.41
CA TYR A 206 23.69 -14.24 14.74
C TYR A 206 22.75 -13.04 14.81
N TRP A 207 22.39 -12.46 13.65
CA TRP A 207 21.54 -11.28 13.55
C TRP A 207 20.40 -11.53 12.55
N ASN A 208 19.15 -11.55 13.02
CA ASN A 208 17.94 -11.78 12.21
C ASN A 208 17.00 -10.56 12.10
N PHE A 209 17.27 -9.46 12.80
CA PHE A 209 16.55 -8.18 12.70
C PHE A 209 15.04 -8.16 12.99
N ASP A 210 14.37 -9.29 13.21
CA ASP A 210 12.92 -9.43 13.45
C ASP A 210 12.38 -8.56 14.59
N ASP A 211 13.16 -8.34 15.65
CA ASP A 211 12.77 -7.49 16.77
C ASP A 211 12.87 -5.98 16.46
N GLY A 212 13.47 -5.62 15.33
CA GLY A 212 13.74 -4.24 14.91
C GLY A 212 15.11 -3.72 15.35
N THR A 213 16.05 -4.61 15.72
CA THR A 213 17.37 -4.28 16.24
C THR A 213 18.47 -5.10 15.57
N ALA A 214 19.72 -4.65 15.71
CA ALA A 214 20.89 -5.42 15.31
C ALA A 214 21.55 -6.10 16.52
N ASP A 215 20.77 -6.42 17.57
CA ASP A 215 21.24 -7.18 18.74
C ASP A 215 21.71 -8.59 18.28
N ASP A 216 22.79 -9.12 18.86
CA ASP A 216 23.29 -10.47 18.56
C ASP A 216 22.50 -11.51 19.36
N LEU A 217 21.76 -12.35 18.66
CA LEU A 217 20.99 -13.44 19.24
C LEU A 217 21.84 -14.65 19.63
N SER A 218 23.14 -14.68 19.26
CA SER A 218 24.06 -15.70 19.76
C SER A 218 24.34 -15.53 21.25
N ALA A 219 24.80 -16.60 21.90
CA ALA A 219 25.21 -16.57 23.30
C ALA A 219 26.40 -15.64 23.61
N ASN A 220 27.02 -15.01 22.59
CA ASN A 220 28.20 -14.16 22.72
C ASN A 220 27.88 -12.66 22.91
N GLY A 221 26.71 -12.17 22.49
CA GLY A 221 26.28 -10.78 22.71
C GLY A 221 27.08 -9.73 21.92
N HIS A 222 27.46 -10.06 20.68
CA HIS A 222 28.13 -9.18 19.73
C HIS A 222 27.20 -8.16 19.06
N ASP A 223 26.40 -7.44 19.86
CA ASP A 223 25.38 -6.48 19.40
C ASP A 223 25.94 -5.48 18.38
N GLY A 224 25.26 -5.36 17.24
CA GLY A 224 25.60 -4.45 16.16
C GLY A 224 25.02 -3.05 16.35
N ASP A 225 25.79 -2.03 15.98
CA ASP A 225 25.40 -0.62 16.08
C ASP A 225 25.13 -0.04 14.68
N LEU A 226 23.91 0.44 14.42
CA LEU A 226 23.48 0.97 13.12
C LEU A 226 24.10 2.36 12.85
N LYS A 227 24.67 2.54 11.65
CA LYS A 227 25.40 3.75 11.23
C LYS A 227 25.00 4.20 9.81
N GLY A 228 25.35 5.43 9.46
CA GLY A 228 25.03 6.07 8.17
C GLY A 228 23.61 6.63 8.08
N GLY A 229 22.65 5.79 8.45
CA GLY A 229 21.25 5.91 8.04
C GLY A 229 20.53 4.56 8.02
N ALA A 230 21.31 3.47 8.15
CA ALA A 230 20.92 2.07 8.16
C ALA A 230 19.68 1.85 9.04
N LYS A 231 18.65 1.26 8.43
CA LYS A 231 17.37 1.02 9.08
C LYS A 231 17.06 -0.46 9.05
N ILE A 232 16.40 -0.90 10.10
CA ILE A 232 15.67 -2.15 10.08
C ILE A 232 14.24 -1.83 9.72
N ILE A 233 13.77 -2.38 8.61
CA ILE A 233 12.46 -2.13 8.02
C ILE A 233 11.66 -3.42 8.02
N THR A 234 10.34 -3.33 8.15
CA THR A 234 9.46 -4.46 7.78
C THR A 234 9.73 -4.78 6.32
N SER A 235 10.06 -6.03 6.01
CA SER A 235 10.47 -6.41 4.66
C SER A 235 9.36 -6.07 3.67
N PRO A 236 9.64 -5.32 2.57
CA PRO A 236 8.63 -4.95 1.57
C PRO A 236 8.08 -6.17 0.81
N LEU A 237 8.75 -7.31 0.96
CA LEU A 237 8.33 -8.63 0.49
C LEU A 237 8.45 -9.59 1.68
N SER A 238 7.34 -10.17 2.14
CA SER A 238 7.39 -11.20 3.18
C SER A 238 8.41 -12.29 2.80
N LEU A 239 9.22 -12.76 3.76
CA LEU A 239 10.06 -13.96 3.58
C LEU A 239 9.17 -15.22 3.61
N VAL A 240 8.20 -15.27 2.69
CA VAL A 240 7.37 -16.44 2.43
C VAL A 240 8.21 -17.36 1.54
N MET A 241 8.52 -18.54 2.07
CA MET A 241 9.00 -19.67 1.30
C MET A 241 8.12 -19.86 0.06
N ALA A 242 8.66 -19.47 -1.10
CA ALA A 242 7.83 -19.04 -2.22
C ALA A 242 7.29 -20.22 -3.04
N ASN A 243 6.18 -20.81 -2.59
CA ASN A 243 5.19 -21.38 -3.50
C ASN A 243 4.60 -20.22 -4.33
N ARG A 244 5.25 -19.89 -5.46
CA ARG A 244 4.90 -18.72 -6.27
C ARG A 244 3.52 -18.86 -6.92
N ILE A 245 2.70 -17.83 -6.75
CA ILE A 245 1.56 -17.53 -7.63
C ILE A 245 2.14 -16.84 -8.89
N ALA A 246 1.77 -17.31 -10.08
CA ALA A 246 2.17 -16.69 -11.34
C ALA A 246 1.18 -15.58 -11.76
N ASN A 247 1.67 -14.53 -12.43
CA ASN A 247 0.84 -13.41 -12.86
C ASN A 247 0.35 -13.58 -14.31
N LEU A 248 -0.83 -13.04 -14.63
CA LEU A 248 -1.35 -13.01 -16.01
C LEU A 248 -0.35 -12.35 -16.96
N GLY A 249 -0.06 -13.02 -18.08
CA GLY A 249 0.84 -12.53 -19.12
C GLY A 249 2.25 -13.12 -19.09
N GLN A 250 2.60 -14.00 -18.14
CA GLN A 250 3.82 -14.80 -18.24
C GLN A 250 3.69 -15.90 -19.30
N THR A 251 4.69 -16.00 -20.18
CA THR A 251 4.88 -17.17 -21.04
C THR A 251 5.43 -18.32 -20.20
N PHE A 252 4.87 -19.52 -20.39
CA PHE A 252 5.42 -20.76 -19.83
C PHE A 252 6.06 -21.57 -20.96
N GLU A 253 7.33 -21.91 -20.81
CA GLU A 253 8.03 -22.85 -21.68
C GLU A 253 8.06 -24.22 -20.99
N PHE A 254 7.70 -25.26 -21.74
CA PHE A 254 7.74 -26.65 -21.27
C PHE A 254 8.48 -27.50 -22.30
N ASP A 255 9.65 -28.02 -21.95
CA ASP A 255 10.36 -28.99 -22.80
C ASP A 255 9.73 -30.38 -22.67
N ILE A 256 9.29 -30.94 -23.78
CA ILE A 256 8.76 -32.32 -23.86
C ILE A 256 9.75 -33.16 -24.67
N SER A 257 10.57 -33.95 -23.97
CA SER A 257 11.53 -34.87 -24.59
C SER A 257 10.85 -36.20 -24.93
N ILE A 258 10.68 -36.49 -26.22
CA ILE A 258 9.97 -37.69 -26.71
C ILE A 258 10.98 -38.71 -27.23
N GLN A 259 11.09 -39.84 -26.55
CA GLN A 259 11.90 -40.96 -27.01
C GLN A 259 11.07 -41.93 -27.86
N HIS A 260 11.70 -42.53 -28.88
CA HIS A 260 11.16 -43.61 -29.73
C HIS A 260 9.95 -43.29 -30.63
N ALA A 261 9.61 -42.01 -30.89
CA ALA A 261 8.59 -41.67 -31.88
C ALA A 261 9.00 -42.05 -33.33
N ALA A 262 8.10 -42.72 -34.05
CA ALA A 262 8.23 -43.14 -35.43
C ALA A 262 7.47 -42.21 -36.40
N LYS A 263 7.76 -42.33 -37.71
CA LYS A 263 7.08 -41.53 -38.74
C LYS A 263 5.64 -42.02 -38.91
N GLY A 264 4.68 -41.27 -38.37
CA GLY A 264 3.25 -41.57 -38.43
C GLY A 264 2.56 -41.63 -37.06
N ASP A 265 3.30 -41.50 -35.96
CA ASP A 265 2.73 -41.52 -34.61
C ASP A 265 1.98 -40.21 -34.29
N ASN A 266 0.73 -40.31 -33.86
CA ASN A 266 -0.06 -39.19 -33.37
C ASN A 266 0.08 -39.03 -31.86
N LEU A 267 0.44 -37.82 -31.42
CA LEU A 267 0.60 -37.43 -30.02
C LEU A 267 -0.54 -36.50 -29.61
N THR A 268 -1.26 -36.86 -28.54
CA THR A 268 -2.36 -36.08 -27.97
C THR A 268 -2.05 -35.80 -26.51
N PHE A 269 -2.21 -34.55 -26.08
CA PHE A 269 -2.01 -34.11 -24.70
C PHE A 269 -3.29 -33.43 -24.21
N ASP A 270 -3.84 -33.91 -23.11
CA ASP A 270 -4.92 -33.26 -22.38
C ASP A 270 -4.30 -32.41 -21.25
N LEU A 271 -4.60 -31.11 -21.24
CA LEU A 271 -4.14 -30.16 -20.22
C LEU A 271 -5.34 -29.54 -19.53
N THR A 272 -5.66 -30.02 -18.33
CA THR A 272 -6.69 -29.44 -17.47
C THR A 272 -6.13 -28.24 -16.73
N TYR A 273 -6.85 -27.11 -16.74
CA TYR A 273 -6.43 -25.86 -16.10
C TYR A 273 -7.41 -25.45 -14.99
N ASN A 274 -6.87 -25.21 -13.78
CA ASN A 274 -7.62 -24.63 -12.66
C ASN A 274 -7.07 -23.22 -12.36
N PRO A 275 -7.88 -22.15 -12.51
CA PRO A 275 -7.41 -20.77 -12.34
C PRO A 275 -7.07 -20.38 -10.88
N LEU A 276 -7.36 -21.22 -9.89
CA LEU A 276 -7.03 -20.96 -8.47
C LEU A 276 -5.89 -21.85 -7.93
N LEU A 277 -5.50 -22.89 -8.67
CA LEU A 277 -4.43 -23.82 -8.29
C LEU A 277 -3.64 -24.21 -9.54
N LEU A 278 -2.43 -23.68 -9.71
CA LEU A 278 -1.52 -24.06 -10.80
C LEU A 278 -0.97 -25.48 -10.57
N ARG A 279 -1.75 -26.48 -10.97
CA ARG A 279 -1.36 -27.89 -11.06
C ARG A 279 -1.89 -28.49 -12.35
N ALA A 280 -1.06 -29.26 -13.06
CA ALA A 280 -1.54 -30.24 -14.02
C ALA A 280 -1.90 -31.51 -13.22
N GLU A 281 -3.15 -31.96 -13.29
CA GLU A 281 -3.65 -33.02 -12.40
C GLU A 281 -3.47 -34.44 -12.97
N GLU A 282 -3.30 -34.61 -14.29
CA GLU A 282 -3.03 -35.90 -14.94
C GLU A 282 -2.38 -35.73 -16.32
N VAL A 283 -1.53 -36.69 -16.73
CA VAL A 283 -1.07 -36.84 -18.12
C VAL A 283 -1.40 -38.25 -18.58
N LYS A 284 -2.43 -38.41 -19.41
CA LYS A 284 -2.92 -39.72 -19.85
C LYS A 284 -2.18 -40.23 -21.08
N LYS A 285 -1.73 -41.49 -21.01
CA LYS A 285 -1.07 -42.21 -22.09
C LYS A 285 -2.09 -42.69 -23.14
N SER A 286 -1.84 -42.41 -24.42
CA SER A 286 -2.56 -43.03 -25.54
C SER A 286 -2.20 -44.52 -25.68
N ASN A 287 -3.20 -45.35 -26.02
CA ASN A 287 -3.03 -46.78 -26.28
C ASN A 287 -2.05 -47.10 -27.43
N ALA A 288 -1.70 -46.12 -28.26
CA ALA A 288 -0.75 -46.28 -29.37
C ALA A 288 0.74 -46.29 -28.95
N ILE A 289 1.08 -45.87 -27.73
CA ILE A 289 2.47 -45.74 -27.29
C ILE A 289 2.92 -47.06 -26.61
N SER A 290 3.91 -47.76 -27.17
CA SER A 290 4.33 -49.08 -26.67
C SER A 290 5.13 -49.00 -25.36
N SER A 291 6.04 -48.03 -25.22
CA SER A 291 6.83 -47.79 -23.99
C SER A 291 6.66 -46.36 -23.50
N TRP A 292 6.32 -46.18 -22.22
CA TRP A 292 6.16 -44.88 -21.56
C TRP A 292 6.66 -44.97 -20.13
N GLN A 293 7.28 -43.90 -19.64
CA GLN A 293 7.65 -43.72 -18.24
C GLN A 293 7.04 -42.40 -17.78
N GLU A 294 6.29 -42.43 -16.68
CA GLU A 294 5.52 -41.29 -16.21
C GLU A 294 6.45 -40.12 -15.80
N PRO A 295 6.26 -38.92 -16.36
CA PRO A 295 7.11 -37.78 -16.04
C PRO A 295 6.86 -37.29 -14.61
N LYS A 296 7.92 -37.10 -13.82
CA LYS A 296 7.82 -36.39 -12.55
C LYS A 296 7.89 -34.88 -12.78
N ILE A 297 6.92 -34.17 -12.20
CA ILE A 297 6.83 -32.71 -12.23
C ILE A 297 7.75 -32.13 -11.15
N ASP A 298 8.74 -31.33 -11.55
CA ASP A 298 9.53 -30.49 -10.64
C ASP A 298 8.83 -29.12 -10.48
N TYR A 299 8.14 -28.97 -9.35
CA TYR A 299 7.36 -27.79 -9.00
C TYR A 299 8.19 -26.50 -8.79
N GLN A 300 9.52 -26.58 -8.73
CA GLN A 300 10.39 -25.40 -8.58
C GLN A 300 10.90 -24.83 -9.91
N LYS A 301 10.90 -25.61 -10.99
CA LYS A 301 11.51 -25.22 -12.28
C LYS A 301 10.58 -25.29 -13.50
N GLY A 302 9.46 -26.00 -13.42
CA GLY A 302 8.54 -26.15 -14.56
C GLY A 302 9.07 -27.05 -15.69
N VAL A 303 10.25 -27.66 -15.51
CA VAL A 303 10.88 -28.56 -16.48
C VAL A 303 10.55 -30.01 -16.12
N ILE A 304 10.18 -30.82 -17.12
CA ILE A 304 10.02 -32.27 -16.98
C ILE A 304 11.39 -32.93 -17.10
N SER A 305 11.82 -33.66 -16.06
CA SER A 305 13.11 -34.36 -16.04
C SER A 305 12.97 -35.86 -15.76
N LEU A 306 13.68 -36.67 -16.54
CA LEU A 306 13.86 -38.11 -16.32
C LEU A 306 15.35 -38.41 -16.08
N ALA A 307 15.76 -38.49 -14.82
CA ALA A 307 17.02 -39.12 -14.43
C ALA A 307 16.98 -39.63 -12.98
N HIS A 308 17.05 -40.96 -12.81
CA HIS A 308 17.44 -41.57 -11.54
C HIS A 308 18.89 -42.04 -11.68
N LEU A 309 19.84 -41.32 -11.08
CA LEU A 309 21.25 -41.70 -11.11
C LEU A 309 21.53 -42.74 -10.03
N SER A 310 21.59 -44.02 -10.42
CA SER A 310 22.15 -45.09 -9.59
C SER A 310 23.16 -45.90 -10.40
N HIS A 311 24.43 -45.74 -10.04
CA HIS A 311 25.62 -46.40 -10.60
C HIS A 311 26.02 -45.95 -12.02
N GLY A 312 27.25 -45.47 -12.16
CA GLY A 312 27.69 -44.70 -13.32
C GLY A 312 28.03 -45.55 -14.55
N ARG A 313 27.34 -45.26 -15.66
CA ARG A 313 27.85 -45.16 -17.05
C ARG A 313 26.68 -44.80 -17.96
N VAL A 314 26.85 -43.80 -18.82
CA VAL A 314 25.90 -43.54 -19.92
C VAL A 314 26.27 -44.47 -21.07
N ASP A 315 25.38 -45.39 -21.44
CA ASP A 315 25.53 -46.20 -22.66
C ASP A 315 25.21 -45.34 -23.89
N SER A 316 26.16 -45.18 -24.79
CA SER A 316 26.08 -44.30 -25.96
C SER A 316 25.13 -44.79 -27.07
N ARG A 317 24.34 -45.86 -26.81
CA ARG A 317 23.42 -46.47 -27.78
C ARG A 317 21.97 -45.98 -27.71
N PHE A 318 21.62 -45.14 -26.73
CA PHE A 318 20.27 -44.55 -26.62
C PHE A 318 20.30 -43.08 -27.03
N GLN A 319 19.96 -42.79 -28.30
CA GLN A 319 19.88 -41.43 -28.83
C GLN A 319 18.58 -40.74 -28.38
N THR A 320 18.68 -39.82 -27.42
CA THR A 320 17.63 -38.84 -27.17
C THR A 320 17.49 -37.87 -28.35
N LYS A 321 16.26 -37.66 -28.80
CA LYS A 321 15.90 -36.58 -29.73
C LYS A 321 15.09 -35.55 -28.96
N LEU A 322 15.64 -34.34 -28.82
CA LEU A 322 14.90 -33.22 -28.22
C LEU A 322 13.94 -32.64 -29.27
N VAL A 323 12.72 -32.31 -28.84
CA VAL A 323 11.75 -31.54 -29.62
C VAL A 323 11.37 -30.32 -28.80
N THR A 324 11.93 -29.16 -29.13
CA THR A 324 11.55 -27.89 -28.50
C THR A 324 10.34 -27.33 -29.25
N VAL A 325 9.22 -27.15 -28.55
CA VAL A 325 7.99 -26.56 -29.11
C VAL A 325 7.83 -25.14 -28.53
N ASN A 326 8.03 -24.14 -29.38
CA ASN A 326 7.91 -22.73 -29.00
C ASN A 326 6.47 -22.24 -29.17
N PHE A 327 5.91 -21.61 -28.13
CA PHE A 327 4.59 -20.99 -28.18
C PHE A 327 4.74 -19.47 -28.34
N GLN A 328 4.39 -18.93 -29.51
CA GLN A 328 4.18 -17.49 -29.66
C GLN A 328 2.74 -17.11 -29.29
N SER A 329 2.59 -15.96 -28.64
CA SER A 329 1.30 -15.41 -28.22
C SER A 329 0.38 -15.16 -29.42
N LEU A 330 -0.67 -15.98 -29.54
CA LEU A 330 -1.72 -15.81 -30.54
C LEU A 330 -2.84 -14.93 -29.99
N LYS A 331 -2.91 -13.69 -30.50
CA LYS A 331 -4.07 -12.82 -30.34
C LYS A 331 -5.22 -13.27 -31.26
N THR A 332 -6.04 -14.24 -30.85
CA THR A 332 -7.47 -14.42 -31.19
C THR A 332 -7.98 -15.78 -30.67
N GLY A 333 -9.26 -15.86 -30.28
CA GLY A 333 -9.87 -17.02 -29.60
C GLY A 333 -10.17 -18.27 -30.45
N GLN A 334 -9.16 -18.84 -31.12
CA GLN A 334 -9.15 -20.23 -31.58
C GLN A 334 -7.78 -20.88 -31.34
N SER A 335 -7.80 -22.08 -30.77
CA SER A 335 -6.58 -22.81 -30.35
C SER A 335 -6.34 -24.05 -31.22
N GLN A 336 -5.83 -23.86 -32.44
CA GLN A 336 -5.07 -24.90 -33.14
C GLN A 336 -3.60 -24.50 -33.19
N LEU A 337 -2.71 -25.41 -32.80
CA LEU A 337 -1.27 -25.21 -32.85
C LEU A 337 -0.71 -25.95 -34.06
N GLN A 338 -0.62 -25.27 -35.21
CA GLN A 338 0.05 -25.82 -36.37
C GLN A 338 1.56 -25.52 -36.24
N ILE A 339 2.35 -26.56 -35.97
CA ILE A 339 3.81 -26.42 -35.81
C ILE A 339 4.45 -26.48 -37.21
N GLU A 340 4.62 -25.32 -37.83
CA GLU A 340 5.36 -25.21 -39.08
C GLU A 340 6.88 -25.31 -38.84
N HIS A 341 7.54 -26.17 -39.60
CA HIS A 341 9.01 -26.37 -39.59
C HIS A 341 9.66 -26.72 -38.21
N PRO A 342 9.17 -27.72 -37.46
CA PRO A 342 9.87 -28.21 -36.27
C PRO A 342 11.27 -28.72 -36.65
N GLN A 343 12.30 -28.20 -35.98
CA GLN A 343 13.67 -28.64 -36.20
C GLN A 343 14.04 -29.75 -35.23
N LEU A 344 14.41 -30.92 -35.77
CA LEU A 344 15.11 -31.94 -34.98
C LEU A 344 16.60 -31.62 -34.99
N ILE A 345 17.15 -31.47 -33.79
CA ILE A 345 18.60 -31.38 -33.56
C ILE A 345 19.06 -32.76 -33.12
N SER A 346 19.90 -33.43 -33.91
CA SER A 346 20.59 -34.64 -33.46
C SER A 346 21.71 -34.30 -32.47
N ALA A 347 22.11 -35.25 -31.63
CA ALA A 347 23.11 -35.06 -30.58
C ALA A 347 24.52 -34.62 -31.08
N ASP A 348 24.75 -34.62 -32.40
CA ASP A 348 25.95 -34.10 -33.07
C ASP A 348 25.80 -32.63 -33.55
N GLY A 349 24.70 -31.96 -33.22
CA GLY A 349 24.45 -30.55 -33.54
C GLY A 349 24.02 -30.28 -34.99
N LYS A 350 23.70 -31.31 -35.78
CA LYS A 350 23.23 -31.13 -37.17
C LYS A 350 21.72 -31.02 -37.25
N HIS A 351 21.25 -29.95 -37.88
CA HIS A 351 19.83 -29.69 -38.08
C HIS A 351 19.27 -30.56 -39.21
N LYS A 352 18.13 -31.22 -38.96
CA LYS A 352 17.24 -31.72 -40.02
C LYS A 352 15.84 -31.15 -39.82
N SER A 353 15.34 -30.47 -40.85
CA SER A 353 13.92 -30.15 -40.98
C SER A 353 13.11 -31.43 -41.18
N VAL A 354 11.98 -31.53 -40.49
CA VAL A 354 10.97 -32.56 -40.75
C VAL A 354 9.71 -31.85 -41.25
N GLU A 355 9.00 -32.45 -42.19
CA GLU A 355 7.69 -31.96 -42.62
C GLU A 355 6.65 -32.10 -41.49
N ALA A 356 5.63 -31.24 -41.53
CA ALA A 356 4.79 -30.90 -40.40
C ALA A 356 4.18 -32.11 -39.65
N VAL A 357 4.15 -32.00 -38.32
CA VAL A 357 3.37 -32.86 -37.43
C VAL A 357 2.23 -32.02 -36.87
N GLU A 358 0.99 -32.33 -37.25
CA GLU A 358 -0.18 -31.65 -36.68
C GLU A 358 -0.50 -32.20 -35.29
N ALA A 359 -0.50 -31.34 -34.29
CA ALA A 359 -0.95 -31.65 -32.93
C ALA A 359 -2.31 -30.98 -32.68
N THR A 360 -3.32 -31.78 -32.32
CA THR A 360 -4.66 -31.26 -31.99
C THR A 360 -4.85 -31.22 -30.48
N ILE A 361 -4.92 -30.01 -29.91
CA ILE A 361 -5.28 -29.79 -28.51
C ILE A 361 -6.79 -29.54 -28.43
N LYS A 362 -7.52 -30.33 -27.65
CA LYS A 362 -8.96 -30.13 -27.39
C LYS A 362 -9.19 -29.44 -26.05
N ALA A 363 -9.02 -28.12 -26.02
CA ALA A 363 -9.63 -27.31 -24.97
C ALA A 363 -11.12 -27.10 -25.30
N PHE A 364 -12.01 -27.27 -24.32
CA PHE A 364 -13.42 -26.90 -24.43
C PHE A 364 -13.65 -25.50 -23.84
N PRO A 365 -13.82 -24.45 -24.67
CA PRO A 365 -14.58 -23.27 -24.24
C PRO A 365 -16.07 -23.57 -24.38
N GLN A 366 -16.84 -23.43 -23.29
CA GLN A 366 -18.25 -23.08 -23.47
C GLN A 366 -18.35 -21.64 -23.96
N ALA A 367 -19.27 -21.41 -24.91
CA ALA A 367 -19.48 -20.17 -25.66
C ALA A 367 -18.28 -19.69 -26.50
N ASN A 368 -18.35 -19.93 -27.81
CA ASN A 368 -17.53 -19.21 -28.79
C ASN A 368 -18.40 -18.80 -29.98
N LEU A 369 -18.94 -17.57 -29.93
CA LEU A 369 -18.87 -16.49 -30.94
C LEU A 369 -18.84 -16.79 -32.46
N MET A 370 -19.30 -17.97 -32.90
CA MET A 370 -19.16 -18.46 -34.28
C MET A 370 -20.49 -18.48 -35.07
N GLN A 371 -21.56 -17.86 -34.53
CA GLN A 371 -22.73 -17.45 -35.30
C GLN A 371 -22.63 -16.00 -35.81
N ALA A 372 -21.78 -15.15 -35.19
CA ALA A 372 -21.68 -13.72 -35.53
C ALA A 372 -21.03 -13.43 -36.89
N PHE A 373 -20.22 -14.34 -37.45
CA PHE A 373 -19.40 -14.07 -38.64
C PHE A 373 -19.76 -14.85 -39.91
N LYS A 374 -20.89 -15.57 -39.94
CA LYS A 374 -21.29 -16.36 -41.13
C LYS A 374 -22.31 -15.69 -42.06
N LYS A 375 -22.61 -14.40 -41.87
CA LYS A 375 -23.40 -13.57 -42.82
C LYS A 375 -22.94 -12.10 -42.91
N LEU A 376 -21.97 -11.85 -43.77
CA LEU A 376 -22.21 -10.93 -44.90
C LEU A 376 -22.96 -11.77 -45.97
N GLU A 377 -23.88 -11.25 -46.79
CA GLU A 377 -23.97 -9.93 -47.41
C GLU A 377 -25.43 -9.42 -47.55
N VAL A 378 -25.58 -8.29 -48.28
CA VAL A 378 -26.79 -7.62 -48.82
C VAL A 378 -27.28 -6.43 -47.96
N LYS A 379 -27.24 -5.16 -48.39
CA LYS A 379 -26.73 -4.53 -49.63
C LYS A 379 -26.54 -3.01 -49.40
N ASN A 380 -25.52 -2.42 -50.06
CA ASN A 380 -25.34 -0.99 -50.44
C ASN A 380 -25.66 0.12 -49.41
N ILE A 381 -24.73 1.06 -49.15
CA ILE A 381 -24.62 2.38 -49.81
C ILE A 381 -23.36 3.06 -49.18
N PHE A 382 -22.47 3.79 -49.85
CA PHE A 382 -22.28 4.18 -51.26
C PHE A 382 -20.85 3.81 -51.77
N ALA A 383 -20.60 4.04 -53.06
CA ALA A 383 -19.28 4.15 -53.70
C ALA A 383 -18.68 5.58 -53.50
N THR A 384 -17.43 5.95 -53.80
CA THR A 384 -16.56 5.59 -54.95
C THR A 384 -15.12 6.13 -54.76
N LYS A 385 -14.09 5.45 -55.33
CA LYS A 385 -12.86 5.97 -56.02
C LYS A 385 -11.97 7.06 -55.32
N ASN A 386 -10.63 7.10 -55.41
CA ASN A 386 -9.66 6.35 -56.24
C ASN A 386 -8.19 6.49 -55.75
N LYS A 387 -7.47 5.36 -55.66
CA LYS A 387 -6.07 5.07 -56.09
C LYS A 387 -4.92 6.12 -56.09
N LYS A 388 -3.73 5.62 -55.64
CA LYS A 388 -2.29 6.03 -55.83
C LYS A 388 -1.68 6.82 -54.65
N LYS A 389 -0.40 6.64 -54.25
CA LYS A 389 0.73 5.80 -54.72
C LYS A 389 1.77 5.61 -53.58
N LYS A 390 2.51 4.49 -53.52
CA LYS A 390 3.80 4.36 -52.76
C LYS A 390 4.93 5.04 -53.57
N PRO A 391 6.01 5.57 -52.92
CA PRO A 391 7.27 4.81 -52.72
C PRO A 391 7.90 5.01 -51.31
N LYS A 392 8.36 3.95 -50.62
CA LYS A 392 9.75 3.42 -50.49
C LYS A 392 10.77 4.25 -49.68
N ASN A 393 11.25 3.62 -48.60
CA ASN A 393 12.61 3.62 -48.02
C ASN A 393 13.26 4.94 -47.55
N LYS A 394 13.65 4.97 -46.27
CA LYS A 394 15.01 4.58 -45.83
C LYS A 394 15.10 4.35 -44.31
N LYS A 395 16.13 3.62 -43.89
CA LYS A 395 16.59 3.54 -42.49
C LYS A 395 17.23 4.87 -42.10
N GLU A 396 17.09 5.29 -40.85
CA GLU A 396 18.26 5.77 -40.10
C GLU A 396 18.08 5.63 -38.59
N THR A 397 19.02 4.91 -37.99
CA THR A 397 19.35 4.94 -36.56
C THR A 397 20.00 6.28 -36.24
N VAL A 398 19.74 6.91 -35.08
CA VAL A 398 20.77 7.58 -34.22
C VAL A 398 20.15 8.30 -33.00
N LYS A 399 20.85 8.15 -31.87
CA LYS A 399 20.86 8.92 -30.60
C LYS A 399 19.58 9.09 -29.77
N LYS A 400 19.70 8.62 -28.52
CA LYS A 400 18.78 8.80 -27.38
C LYS A 400 19.27 9.90 -26.42
N GLU A 401 20.06 10.85 -26.93
CA GLU A 401 20.75 11.92 -26.18
C GLU A 401 20.52 13.28 -26.83
N GLN A 402 19.30 13.80 -26.72
CA GLN A 402 18.97 15.21 -26.98
C GLN A 402 17.57 15.56 -26.43
N LEU A 403 17.44 15.58 -25.10
CA LEU A 403 16.29 16.19 -24.39
C LEU A 403 16.74 17.17 -23.29
N LEU A 404 18.00 17.62 -23.37
CA LEU A 404 18.61 18.62 -22.51
C LEU A 404 19.34 19.65 -23.40
N GLN A 405 18.56 20.38 -24.21
CA GLN A 405 18.83 21.74 -24.75
C GLN A 405 17.91 22.04 -25.95
N THR A 406 16.73 22.60 -25.68
CA THR A 406 16.03 23.47 -26.62
C THR A 406 15.34 24.59 -25.84
N SER A 407 15.82 25.82 -26.08
CA SER A 407 15.15 27.13 -25.86
C SER A 407 14.04 27.24 -24.80
N GLN A 408 14.25 28.14 -23.83
CA GLN A 408 13.15 28.93 -23.29
C GLN A 408 12.34 29.51 -24.46
N THR A 409 11.08 29.13 -24.58
CA THR A 409 10.08 29.85 -25.37
C THR A 409 9.25 30.68 -24.41
N ASP A 410 9.15 31.99 -24.67
CA ASP A 410 8.39 32.94 -23.86
C ASP A 410 6.87 32.73 -23.97
N HIS A 411 6.39 31.62 -23.44
CA HIS A 411 4.99 31.36 -23.19
C HIS A 411 4.69 31.57 -21.71
N ASN A 412 4.51 32.84 -21.34
CA ASN A 412 3.88 33.22 -20.07
C ASN A 412 2.45 32.70 -20.07
N LEU A 413 2.25 31.50 -19.51
CA LEU A 413 0.93 30.94 -19.26
C LEU A 413 0.12 31.87 -18.37
N THR A 414 -1.16 32.03 -18.69
CA THR A 414 -2.14 32.73 -17.86
C THR A 414 -3.03 31.74 -17.09
N VAL A 415 -3.85 32.21 -16.15
CA VAL A 415 -4.87 31.33 -15.53
C VAL A 415 -5.87 30.79 -16.57
N ALA A 416 -6.09 31.50 -17.69
CA ALA A 416 -7.01 31.03 -18.72
C ALA A 416 -6.44 29.82 -19.46
N ASP A 417 -5.14 29.83 -19.78
CA ASP A 417 -4.45 28.75 -20.49
C ASP A 417 -4.42 27.43 -19.70
N ILE A 418 -4.39 27.52 -18.36
CA ILE A 418 -4.36 26.36 -17.46
C ILE A 418 -5.73 25.96 -16.90
N PHE A 419 -6.81 26.68 -17.24
CA PHE A 419 -8.19 26.24 -16.96
C PHE A 419 -9.09 26.27 -18.21
N PRO A 420 -8.71 25.60 -19.32
CA PRO A 420 -9.54 25.51 -20.51
C PRO A 420 -10.78 24.64 -20.23
N SER A 421 -11.90 25.00 -20.86
CA SER A 421 -13.14 24.20 -20.81
C SER A 421 -13.33 23.29 -22.03
N ASP A 422 -12.53 23.48 -23.08
CA ASP A 422 -12.69 22.93 -24.42
C ASP A 422 -11.61 21.92 -24.82
N ARG A 423 -10.48 21.86 -24.10
CA ARG A 423 -9.42 20.86 -24.29
C ARG A 423 -9.00 20.15 -22.99
N VAL A 424 -8.38 18.99 -23.14
CA VAL A 424 -7.67 18.29 -22.06
C VAL A 424 -6.21 18.74 -22.09
N LEU A 425 -5.69 19.21 -20.95
CA LEU A 425 -4.28 19.59 -20.77
C LEU A 425 -3.38 18.34 -20.82
N ASP A 426 -2.23 18.41 -21.49
CA ASP A 426 -1.21 17.36 -21.36
C ASP A 426 -0.22 17.75 -20.26
N ILE A 427 -0.20 16.94 -19.19
CA ILE A 427 0.65 17.13 -18.03
C ILE A 427 1.75 16.06 -18.03
N GLN A 428 3.00 16.49 -18.12
CA GLN A 428 4.17 15.62 -17.98
C GLN A 428 4.88 15.94 -16.67
N ILE A 429 5.16 14.90 -15.87
CA ILE A 429 5.92 15.01 -14.63
C ILE A 429 7.13 14.09 -14.75
N VAL A 430 8.30 14.63 -14.47
CA VAL A 430 9.56 13.88 -14.36
C VAL A 430 10.06 14.08 -12.93
N ILE A 431 10.14 12.99 -12.20
CA ILE A 431 10.45 12.93 -10.77
C ILE A 431 11.41 11.75 -10.56
N ASP A 432 12.28 11.82 -9.56
CA ASP A 432 13.04 10.64 -9.17
C ASP A 432 12.10 9.48 -8.77
N GLN A 433 12.51 8.23 -9.03
CA GLN A 433 11.65 7.08 -8.86
C GLN A 433 11.41 6.75 -7.37
N ASP A 434 12.42 6.90 -6.51
CA ASP A 434 12.28 6.68 -5.07
C ASP A 434 11.45 7.80 -4.42
N ASP A 435 11.60 9.02 -4.92
CA ASP A 435 10.73 10.15 -4.57
C ASP A 435 9.26 9.89 -4.95
N TRP A 436 9.03 9.36 -6.16
CA TRP A 436 7.70 9.00 -6.64
C TRP A 436 7.09 7.87 -5.81
N ASP A 437 7.84 6.80 -5.57
CA ASP A 437 7.44 5.69 -4.72
C ASP A 437 7.19 6.14 -3.28
N THR A 438 7.99 7.05 -2.74
CA THR A 438 7.78 7.66 -1.42
C THR A 438 6.47 8.43 -1.37
N ILE A 439 6.25 9.44 -2.24
CA ILE A 439 5.04 10.27 -2.15
C ILE A 439 3.78 9.49 -2.49
N ARG A 440 3.81 8.52 -3.41
CA ARG A 440 2.60 7.78 -3.81
C ARG A 440 2.16 6.76 -2.77
N HIS A 441 3.04 6.24 -1.92
CA HIS A 441 2.66 5.34 -0.82
C HIS A 441 2.30 6.05 0.49
N GLN A 442 2.56 7.36 0.62
CA GLN A 442 2.07 8.13 1.76
C GLN A 442 0.54 8.04 1.88
N ALA A 443 0.05 7.72 3.08
CA ALA A 443 -1.37 7.64 3.41
C ALA A 443 -1.62 8.34 4.74
N ARG A 444 -2.88 8.75 4.97
CA ARG A 444 -3.29 9.31 6.25
C ARG A 444 -3.83 8.19 7.15
N ASP A 445 -3.30 8.07 8.36
CA ASP A 445 -3.82 7.15 9.37
C ASP A 445 -5.22 7.56 9.83
N ALA A 446 -6.17 6.61 9.87
CA ALA A 446 -7.55 6.87 10.23
C ALA A 446 -7.72 7.20 11.71
N GLN A 447 -6.98 6.52 12.60
CA GLN A 447 -7.10 6.70 14.04
C GLN A 447 -6.66 8.11 14.45
N THR A 448 -5.51 8.57 13.94
CA THR A 448 -5.03 9.94 14.13
C THR A 448 -5.96 10.95 13.45
N ALA A 449 -6.40 10.66 12.21
CA ALA A 449 -7.18 11.58 11.39
C ALA A 449 -8.63 11.79 11.82
N LEU A 450 -9.20 10.87 12.60
CA LEU A 450 -10.56 10.95 13.15
C LEU A 450 -10.53 10.94 14.69
N SER A 451 -9.41 11.35 15.29
CA SER A 451 -9.27 11.48 16.74
C SER A 451 -10.04 12.68 17.30
N GLU A 452 -10.40 12.62 18.58
CA GLU A 452 -11.08 13.71 19.29
C GLU A 452 -10.31 15.04 19.29
N GLN A 453 -8.99 15.00 19.12
CA GLN A 453 -8.15 16.21 18.98
C GLN A 453 -8.62 17.13 17.84
N ARG A 454 -9.33 16.60 16.84
CA ARG A 454 -9.97 17.39 15.78
C ARG A 454 -10.91 18.47 16.28
N LYS A 455 -11.56 18.29 17.44
CA LYS A 455 -12.42 19.32 18.05
C LYS A 455 -11.61 20.59 18.33
N TYR A 456 -10.36 20.45 18.74
CA TYR A 456 -9.55 21.54 19.28
C TYR A 456 -8.47 22.05 18.31
N SER A 457 -8.08 21.28 17.29
CA SER A 457 -7.07 21.68 16.32
C SER A 457 -7.15 20.90 14.99
N PRO A 458 -6.72 21.48 13.85
CA PRO A 458 -6.55 20.75 12.61
C PRO A 458 -5.57 19.58 12.76
N THR A 459 -5.80 18.49 12.03
CA THR A 459 -4.88 17.35 11.98
C THR A 459 -3.59 17.68 11.23
N ASP A 460 -2.49 17.03 11.62
CA ASP A 460 -1.20 17.08 10.91
C ASP A 460 -1.31 16.85 9.39
N ARG A 461 -0.33 17.39 8.67
CA ARG A 461 -0.21 17.25 7.21
C ARG A 461 0.80 16.15 6.88
N PRO A 462 0.38 14.90 6.60
CA PRO A 462 1.30 13.75 6.48
C PRO A 462 2.05 13.68 5.14
N TYR A 463 1.81 14.62 4.22
CA TYR A 463 2.37 14.59 2.86
C TYR A 463 3.54 15.55 2.72
N THR A 464 4.73 15.01 2.47
CA THR A 464 5.94 15.80 2.19
C THR A 464 5.96 16.25 0.73
N TYR A 465 6.55 17.41 0.47
CA TYR A 465 6.96 17.76 -0.90
C TYR A 465 8.31 17.12 -1.20
N THR A 466 8.50 16.75 -2.47
CA THR A 466 9.81 16.48 -3.05
C THR A 466 9.95 17.19 -4.40
N GLN A 467 11.14 17.18 -5.00
CA GLN A 467 11.45 17.92 -6.22
C GLN A 467 11.03 17.15 -7.47
N ALA A 468 10.50 17.86 -8.47
CA ALA A 468 10.25 17.34 -9.80
C ALA A 468 10.43 18.42 -10.87
N SER A 469 10.54 17.98 -12.12
CA SER A 469 10.21 18.78 -13.29
C SER A 469 8.76 18.50 -13.70
N PHE A 470 8.07 19.55 -14.16
CA PHE A 470 6.67 19.51 -14.55
C PHE A 470 6.51 20.26 -15.87
N SER A 471 5.64 19.81 -16.77
CA SER A 471 5.19 20.62 -17.90
C SER A 471 3.69 20.52 -18.10
N ILE A 472 3.15 21.56 -18.74
CA ILE A 472 1.74 21.71 -19.11
C ILE A 472 1.69 22.21 -20.55
N ASP A 473 1.03 21.44 -21.43
CA ASP A 473 0.96 21.67 -22.88
C ASP A 473 2.35 21.96 -23.52
N GLY A 474 3.40 21.32 -22.97
CA GLY A 474 4.80 21.46 -23.42
C GLY A 474 5.61 22.58 -22.73
N VAL A 475 4.99 23.49 -21.98
CA VAL A 475 5.71 24.56 -21.23
C VAL A 475 6.31 23.98 -19.96
N VAL A 476 7.65 24.02 -19.84
CA VAL A 476 8.41 23.31 -18.79
C VAL A 476 8.74 24.20 -17.59
N PHE A 477 8.42 23.70 -16.40
CA PHE A 477 8.83 24.19 -15.09
C PHE A 477 9.84 23.21 -14.47
N PRO A 478 11.16 23.46 -14.60
CA PRO A 478 12.19 22.44 -14.33
C PRO A 478 12.44 22.14 -12.85
N LYS A 479 11.93 22.97 -11.93
CA LYS A 479 12.17 22.86 -10.48
C LYS A 479 10.92 23.22 -9.67
N VAL A 480 9.97 22.28 -9.61
CA VAL A 480 8.75 22.40 -8.81
C VAL A 480 8.78 21.44 -7.63
N GLY A 481 7.90 21.67 -6.66
CA GLY A 481 7.60 20.69 -5.62
C GLY A 481 6.37 19.88 -5.98
N ILE A 482 6.43 18.57 -5.82
CA ILE A 482 5.29 17.67 -5.97
C ILE A 482 5.03 16.94 -4.67
N ARG A 483 3.76 16.70 -4.36
CA ARG A 483 3.33 15.80 -3.28
C ARG A 483 1.99 15.16 -3.57
N LYS A 484 1.70 14.08 -2.83
CA LYS A 484 0.36 13.51 -2.77
C LYS A 484 -0.64 14.42 -2.05
N LYS A 485 -1.91 14.32 -2.44
CA LYS A 485 -3.10 14.90 -1.80
C LYS A 485 -4.08 13.76 -1.48
N GLY A 486 -4.78 13.88 -0.34
CA GLY A 486 -5.92 13.02 -0.05
C GLY A 486 -6.37 13.07 1.41
N PHE A 487 -7.51 12.43 1.66
CA PHE A 487 -7.98 12.02 2.99
C PHE A 487 -8.25 10.50 2.96
N LEU A 488 -8.97 9.94 3.93
CA LEU A 488 -9.03 8.49 4.15
C LEU A 488 -9.46 7.64 2.93
N GLY A 489 -10.33 8.17 2.06
CA GLY A 489 -10.61 7.57 0.75
C GLY A 489 -9.46 7.76 -0.24
N SER A 490 -9.37 8.96 -0.84
CA SER A 490 -8.43 9.28 -1.93
C SER A 490 -6.94 9.11 -1.62
N SER A 491 -6.53 9.08 -0.34
CA SER A 491 -5.12 8.88 0.04
C SER A 491 -4.62 7.44 0.00
N ARG A 492 -5.51 6.44 -0.12
CA ARG A 492 -5.10 5.02 -0.16
C ARG A 492 -4.70 4.53 -1.55
N ASN A 493 -4.90 5.34 -2.58
CA ASN A 493 -4.47 5.01 -3.94
C ASN A 493 -3.00 5.38 -4.16
N SER A 494 -2.14 4.39 -4.39
CA SER A 494 -0.72 4.53 -4.74
C SER A 494 -0.41 4.37 -6.23
N ASP A 495 -1.34 3.81 -7.01
CA ASP A 495 -1.19 3.63 -8.46
C ASP A 495 -1.60 4.88 -9.23
N ARG A 496 -2.63 5.58 -8.75
CA ARG A 496 -3.19 6.81 -9.33
C ARG A 496 -3.49 7.82 -8.21
N PRO A 497 -2.47 8.32 -7.47
CA PRO A 497 -2.66 9.26 -6.37
C PRO A 497 -3.19 10.61 -6.88
N SER A 498 -3.99 11.33 -6.07
CA SER A 498 -4.22 12.76 -6.30
C SER A 498 -2.93 13.54 -5.99
N LEU A 499 -2.62 14.56 -6.79
CA LEU A 499 -1.34 15.27 -6.75
C LEU A 499 -1.51 16.76 -6.49
N LYS A 500 -0.48 17.38 -5.90
CA LYS A 500 -0.36 18.82 -5.77
C LYS A 500 1.05 19.27 -6.16
N ILE A 501 1.12 20.13 -7.16
CA ILE A 501 2.34 20.82 -7.57
C ILE A 501 2.42 22.15 -6.80
N LYS A 502 3.63 22.55 -6.41
CA LYS A 502 3.99 23.84 -5.85
C LYS A 502 5.07 24.42 -6.77
N LEU A 503 4.68 25.41 -7.58
CA LEU A 503 5.58 26.06 -8.52
C LEU A 503 6.72 26.74 -7.76
N ASN A 504 6.38 27.48 -6.71
CA ASN A 504 7.38 28.09 -5.82
C ASN A 504 7.89 27.19 -4.69
N HIS A 505 8.26 25.93 -4.98
CA HIS A 505 8.95 25.11 -3.99
C HIS A 505 10.44 25.41 -3.89
N ILE A 506 11.10 25.55 -5.05
CA ILE A 506 12.55 25.71 -5.17
C ILE A 506 12.88 27.08 -5.79
N ASP A 507 12.20 27.46 -6.87
CA ASP A 507 12.20 28.84 -7.38
C ASP A 507 11.13 29.65 -6.63
N GLU A 508 11.52 30.50 -5.69
CA GLU A 508 10.58 31.28 -4.88
C GLU A 508 9.65 32.20 -5.70
N THR A 509 10.03 32.54 -6.94
CA THR A 509 9.26 33.39 -7.86
C THR A 509 8.22 32.62 -8.68
N GLY A 510 8.29 31.29 -8.71
CA GLY A 510 7.48 30.42 -9.58
C GLY A 510 5.97 30.54 -9.38
N GLN A 511 5.28 31.08 -10.39
CA GLN A 511 3.82 31.28 -10.38
C GLN A 511 3.23 31.28 -11.80
N ILE A 512 1.91 31.14 -11.88
CA ILE A 512 1.09 31.43 -13.07
C ILE A 512 0.01 32.42 -12.61
N ASP A 513 0.09 33.70 -12.98
CA ASP A 513 -0.87 34.75 -12.58
C ASP A 513 -1.21 34.77 -11.07
N GLY A 514 -0.21 34.63 -10.19
CA GLY A 514 -0.39 34.57 -8.74
C GLY A 514 -0.77 33.18 -8.18
N LEU A 515 -1.04 32.18 -9.03
CA LEU A 515 -1.19 30.80 -8.61
C LEU A 515 0.20 30.16 -8.43
N THR A 516 0.51 29.79 -7.20
CA THR A 516 1.76 29.10 -6.83
C THR A 516 1.58 27.58 -6.64
N ASN A 517 0.36 27.08 -6.80
CA ASN A 517 0.02 25.68 -6.61
C ASN A 517 -1.03 25.20 -7.62
N LEU A 518 -0.77 24.04 -8.21
CA LEU A 518 -1.70 23.33 -9.08
C LEU A 518 -2.19 22.07 -8.37
N THR A 519 -3.49 21.78 -8.42
CA THR A 519 -4.09 20.59 -7.78
C THR A 519 -4.67 19.68 -8.85
N PHE A 520 -4.31 18.40 -8.82
CA PHE A 520 -4.82 17.39 -9.75
C PHE A 520 -5.53 16.29 -8.94
N ASN A 521 -6.85 16.23 -9.01
CA ASN A 521 -7.66 15.22 -8.33
C ASN A 521 -7.82 14.00 -9.24
N ASN A 522 -7.58 12.81 -8.67
CA ASN A 522 -7.67 11.53 -9.39
C ASN A 522 -9.12 11.09 -9.66
N ASN A 523 -10.11 11.71 -9.02
CA ASN A 523 -11.53 11.41 -9.19
C ASN A 523 -11.82 9.91 -9.07
N GLN A 524 -11.34 9.30 -7.98
CA GLN A 524 -11.63 7.90 -7.70
C GLN A 524 -13.08 7.69 -7.24
N GLN A 525 -13.68 8.69 -6.59
CA GLN A 525 -15.07 8.64 -6.11
C GLN A 525 -16.08 9.13 -7.17
N ASP A 526 -15.66 10.07 -8.03
CA ASP A 526 -16.40 10.58 -9.19
C ASP A 526 -15.94 9.89 -10.48
N VAL A 527 -16.52 8.73 -10.78
CA VAL A 527 -16.22 7.98 -12.02
C VAL A 527 -16.76 8.69 -13.26
N SER A 528 -17.80 9.52 -13.11
CA SER A 528 -18.36 10.36 -14.18
C SER A 528 -17.41 11.47 -14.64
N LEU A 529 -16.44 11.86 -13.79
CA LEU A 529 -15.52 12.99 -13.96
C LEU A 529 -16.18 14.38 -14.10
N VAL A 530 -17.51 14.46 -14.15
CA VAL A 530 -18.28 15.68 -14.44
C VAL A 530 -18.63 16.47 -13.19
N SER A 531 -18.80 15.82 -12.03
CA SER A 531 -19.40 16.44 -10.83
C SER A 531 -18.65 17.71 -10.40
N GLN A 532 -17.32 17.67 -10.29
CA GLN A 532 -16.52 18.87 -9.97
C GLN A 532 -16.52 19.93 -11.07
N PHE A 533 -16.45 19.52 -12.34
CA PHE A 533 -16.33 20.45 -13.46
C PHE A 533 -17.61 21.25 -13.67
N LEU A 534 -18.75 20.56 -13.73
CA LEU A 534 -20.05 21.18 -13.94
C LEU A 534 -20.54 21.89 -12.68
N GLY A 535 -20.36 21.28 -11.50
CA GLY A 535 -20.79 21.83 -10.22
C GLY A 535 -20.14 23.17 -9.90
N TYR A 536 -18.81 23.28 -9.96
CA TYR A 536 -18.16 24.57 -9.71
C TYR A 536 -18.49 25.65 -10.77
N ARG A 537 -18.84 25.26 -12.01
CA ARG A 537 -19.37 26.21 -13.01
C ARG A 537 -20.75 26.74 -12.60
N LEU A 538 -21.64 25.87 -12.12
CA LEU A 538 -22.96 26.25 -11.62
C LEU A 538 -22.88 27.18 -10.40
N PHE A 539 -22.04 26.86 -9.41
CA PHE A 539 -21.78 27.77 -8.27
C PHE A 539 -21.31 29.16 -8.75
N ASN A 540 -20.27 29.22 -9.61
CA ASN A 540 -19.78 30.51 -10.11
C ASN A 540 -20.85 31.25 -10.95
N ALA A 541 -21.67 30.54 -11.73
CA ALA A 541 -22.76 31.14 -12.51
C ALA A 541 -23.88 31.71 -11.63
N SER A 542 -24.21 31.06 -10.51
CA SER A 542 -25.19 31.58 -9.56
C SER A 542 -24.71 32.79 -8.75
N GLY A 543 -23.42 33.13 -8.85
CA GLY A 543 -22.78 34.19 -8.07
C GLY A 543 -22.15 33.69 -6.77
N THR A 544 -22.15 32.38 -6.51
CA THR A 544 -21.46 31.76 -5.38
C THR A 544 -19.99 31.48 -5.75
N PRO A 545 -18.99 32.14 -5.15
CA PRO A 545 -17.60 31.95 -5.51
C PRO A 545 -17.14 30.49 -5.39
N ALA A 546 -16.55 29.94 -6.46
CA ALA A 546 -16.05 28.56 -6.46
C ALA A 546 -14.76 28.41 -7.31
N PRO A 547 -13.98 27.33 -7.11
CA PRO A 547 -12.82 27.00 -7.94
C PRO A 547 -13.10 26.96 -9.45
N ARG A 548 -12.13 27.33 -10.28
CA ARG A 548 -12.08 26.86 -11.67
C ARG A 548 -11.72 25.37 -11.71
N CYS A 549 -12.17 24.69 -12.76
CA CYS A 549 -11.92 23.26 -12.99
C CYS A 549 -11.66 23.02 -14.48
N ALA A 550 -10.69 22.17 -14.79
CA ALA A 550 -10.35 21.73 -16.15
C ALA A 550 -9.92 20.25 -16.14
N TYR A 551 -9.75 19.65 -17.31
CA TYR A 551 -9.29 18.26 -17.44
C TYR A 551 -7.81 18.19 -17.79
N ALA A 552 -7.12 17.23 -17.20
CA ALA A 552 -5.70 17.01 -17.40
C ALA A 552 -5.41 15.51 -17.59
N LYS A 553 -4.69 15.16 -18.66
CA LYS A 553 -4.04 13.86 -18.82
C LYS A 553 -2.71 13.91 -18.10
N VAL A 554 -2.54 13.11 -17.05
CA VAL A 554 -1.32 13.13 -16.22
C VAL A 554 -0.42 11.95 -16.57
N THR A 555 0.81 12.25 -16.95
CA THR A 555 1.88 11.29 -17.22
C THR A 555 3.01 11.51 -16.22
N VAL A 556 3.46 10.47 -15.52
CA VAL A 556 4.59 10.54 -14.58
C VAL A 556 5.66 9.56 -15.03
N ASN A 557 6.90 10.02 -15.23
CA ASN A 557 8.03 9.20 -15.70
C ASN A 557 7.72 8.38 -16.97
N GLY A 558 6.92 8.96 -17.88
CA GLY A 558 6.44 8.30 -19.10
C GLY A 558 5.26 7.34 -18.92
N GLN A 559 4.85 7.02 -17.69
CA GLN A 559 3.65 6.24 -17.39
C GLN A 559 2.41 7.15 -17.40
N ASN A 560 1.47 6.88 -18.32
CA ASN A 560 0.16 7.53 -18.32
C ASN A 560 -0.65 7.05 -17.10
N LEU A 561 -1.01 7.99 -16.21
CA LEU A 561 -1.87 7.74 -15.06
C LEU A 561 -3.35 7.99 -15.35
N GLY A 562 -3.70 8.51 -16.53
CA GLY A 562 -5.07 8.77 -16.97
C GLY A 562 -5.53 10.22 -16.79
N ILE A 563 -6.85 10.40 -16.74
CA ILE A 563 -7.52 11.70 -16.64
C ILE A 563 -7.76 12.11 -15.18
N TYR A 564 -7.38 13.34 -14.88
CA TYR A 564 -7.55 14.04 -13.62
C TYR A 564 -8.40 15.29 -13.85
N THR A 565 -9.06 15.78 -12.80
CA THR A 565 -9.51 17.20 -12.79
C THR A 565 -8.41 18.08 -12.22
N HIS A 566 -8.01 19.10 -12.97
CA HIS A 566 -7.22 20.19 -12.45
C HIS A 566 -8.16 21.20 -11.78
N VAL A 567 -8.01 21.37 -10.46
CA VAL A 567 -8.87 22.25 -9.65
C VAL A 567 -8.06 23.43 -9.10
N GLU A 568 -8.62 24.63 -9.23
CA GLU A 568 -8.04 25.87 -8.73
C GLU A 568 -7.92 25.84 -7.20
N ARG A 569 -6.77 26.29 -6.68
CA ARG A 569 -6.57 26.41 -5.24
C ARG A 569 -7.37 27.60 -4.72
N ILE A 570 -8.28 27.36 -3.76
CA ILE A 570 -8.89 28.42 -2.95
C ILE A 570 -7.79 29.17 -2.19
N HIS A 571 -7.46 30.36 -2.68
CA HIS A 571 -6.39 31.23 -2.22
C HIS A 571 -6.55 32.64 -2.82
N ARG A 572 -5.61 33.53 -2.54
CA ARG A 572 -5.62 34.94 -2.95
C ARG A 572 -6.09 35.21 -4.40
N PRO A 573 -5.63 34.51 -5.46
CA PRO A 573 -6.09 34.78 -6.83
C PRO A 573 -7.60 34.53 -7.04
N LEU A 574 -8.14 33.44 -6.48
CA LEU A 574 -9.57 33.15 -6.50
C LEU A 574 -10.35 34.21 -5.73
N LEU A 575 -9.88 34.60 -4.55
CA LEU A 575 -10.55 35.62 -3.73
C LEU A 575 -10.54 37.00 -4.41
N LYS A 576 -9.44 37.37 -5.07
CA LYS A 576 -9.35 38.60 -5.87
C LYS A 576 -10.36 38.58 -7.03
N ARG A 577 -10.52 37.44 -7.71
CA ARG A 577 -11.56 37.27 -8.75
C ARG A 577 -12.97 37.41 -8.16
N ALA A 578 -13.23 36.73 -7.05
CA ALA A 578 -14.55 36.54 -6.49
C ALA A 578 -15.10 37.76 -5.74
N PHE A 579 -14.24 38.42 -4.95
CA PHE A 579 -14.63 39.48 -4.02
C PHE A 579 -13.98 40.83 -4.33
N GLY A 580 -13.10 40.91 -5.34
CA GLY A 580 -12.21 42.06 -5.57
C GLY A 580 -11.06 42.18 -4.55
N ASN A 581 -11.30 41.73 -3.32
CA ASN A 581 -10.39 41.82 -2.19
C ASN A 581 -9.87 40.44 -1.75
N GLN A 582 -8.55 40.33 -1.60
CA GLN A 582 -7.82 39.09 -1.25
C GLN A 582 -7.12 39.15 0.12
N ASN A 583 -7.34 40.21 0.90
CA ASN A 583 -6.57 40.53 2.12
C ASN A 583 -7.28 40.09 3.42
N GLY A 584 -8.45 39.46 3.34
CA GLY A 584 -9.18 38.93 4.47
C GLY A 584 -8.59 37.67 5.10
N VAL A 585 -9.41 36.98 5.88
CA VAL A 585 -9.01 35.77 6.63
C VAL A 585 -9.67 34.54 6.03
N LEU A 586 -8.89 33.51 5.72
CA LEU A 586 -9.38 32.30 5.06
C LEU A 586 -9.16 31.07 5.96
N TYR A 587 -10.22 30.26 6.12
CA TYR A 587 -10.19 28.96 6.79
C TYR A 587 -10.70 27.85 5.87
N GLU A 588 -10.17 26.63 6.01
CA GLU A 588 -10.75 25.40 5.44
C GLU A 588 -11.53 24.66 6.52
N GLY A 589 -12.75 24.27 6.17
CA GLY A 589 -13.65 23.45 6.95
C GLY A 589 -13.64 22.01 6.44
N MET A 590 -13.11 21.10 7.25
CA MET A 590 -13.07 19.66 6.98
C MET A 590 -13.54 18.89 8.21
N LEU A 591 -14.73 18.27 8.15
CA LEU A 591 -15.38 17.58 9.28
C LEU A 591 -15.41 18.46 10.55
N VAL A 592 -16.05 19.63 10.43
CA VAL A 592 -16.06 20.72 11.43
C VAL A 592 -17.31 21.58 11.25
N ASP A 593 -17.82 22.11 12.36
CA ASP A 593 -18.91 23.07 12.39
C ASP A 593 -18.77 24.05 13.57
N PHE A 594 -19.71 24.98 13.69
CA PHE A 594 -19.74 26.01 14.72
C PHE A 594 -20.35 25.49 16.03
N LEU A 595 -19.57 24.71 16.76
CA LEU A 595 -19.97 24.06 18.03
C LEU A 595 -19.16 24.60 19.23
N PRO A 596 -19.68 24.49 20.47
CA PRO A 596 -18.94 24.81 21.68
C PRO A 596 -17.57 24.14 21.71
N ASP A 597 -16.53 24.90 22.08
CA ASP A 597 -15.11 24.52 22.10
C ASP A 597 -14.47 24.17 20.74
N TRP A 598 -15.19 24.20 19.61
CA TRP A 598 -14.65 23.80 18.31
C TRP A 598 -13.98 24.94 17.51
N SER A 599 -13.91 26.17 18.00
CA SER A 599 -13.27 27.31 17.29
C SER A 599 -11.79 27.07 16.95
N GLY A 600 -11.13 26.14 17.63
CA GLY A 600 -9.77 25.66 17.34
C GLY A 600 -9.64 24.88 16.03
N SER A 601 -10.65 24.08 15.67
CA SER A 601 -10.62 23.05 14.61
C SER A 601 -10.54 23.56 13.16
N PHE A 602 -11.03 24.77 12.89
CA PHE A 602 -10.96 25.40 11.56
C PHE A 602 -9.50 25.61 11.12
N GLU A 603 -9.11 25.10 9.95
CA GLU A 603 -7.72 25.20 9.48
C GLU A 603 -7.45 26.57 8.87
N HIS A 604 -6.90 27.48 9.67
CA HIS A 604 -6.44 28.80 9.23
C HIS A 604 -5.41 28.69 8.10
N LYS A 605 -5.67 29.40 6.99
CA LYS A 605 -4.80 29.41 5.80
C LYS A 605 -3.95 30.67 5.71
N PHE A 606 -4.55 31.84 5.95
CA PHE A 606 -3.88 33.14 6.06
C PHE A 606 -4.86 34.22 6.55
N GLY A 607 -4.30 35.35 6.98
CA GLY A 607 -5.03 36.51 7.48
C GLY A 607 -4.77 36.72 8.96
N SER A 608 -5.56 37.59 9.58
CA SER A 608 -5.54 37.80 11.04
C SER A 608 -6.36 36.73 11.74
N ASP A 609 -5.72 35.64 12.14
CA ASP A 609 -6.37 34.51 12.82
C ASP A 609 -7.11 34.97 14.09
N LYS A 610 -6.56 35.97 14.80
CA LYS A 610 -7.21 36.61 15.96
C LYS A 610 -8.55 37.27 15.62
N LYS A 611 -8.66 37.93 14.45
CA LYS A 611 -9.93 38.55 14.01
C LYS A 611 -10.92 37.46 13.59
N GLY A 612 -10.48 36.50 12.78
CA GLY A 612 -11.32 35.41 12.28
C GLY A 612 -11.87 34.53 13.41
N ARG A 613 -11.01 34.01 14.31
CA ARG A 613 -11.45 33.19 15.44
C ARG A 613 -12.38 33.92 16.40
N LYS A 614 -12.23 35.24 16.60
CA LYS A 614 -13.19 36.01 17.40
C LYS A 614 -14.60 35.92 16.80
N LEU A 615 -14.73 36.09 15.48
CA LEU A 615 -16.03 36.00 14.80
C LEU A 615 -16.55 34.55 14.75
N ILE A 616 -15.68 33.55 14.56
CA ILE A 616 -16.05 32.13 14.66
C ILE A 616 -16.60 31.82 16.05
N GLN A 617 -15.95 32.29 17.12
CA GLN A 617 -16.44 32.11 18.49
C GLN A 617 -17.77 32.82 18.71
N GLN A 618 -17.93 34.07 18.28
CA GLN A 618 -19.21 34.78 18.39
C GLN A 618 -20.35 34.06 17.65
N LEU A 619 -20.05 33.42 16.51
CA LEU A 619 -21.03 32.62 15.78
C LEU A 619 -21.37 31.32 16.52
N ILE A 620 -20.38 30.64 17.11
CA ILE A 620 -20.61 29.50 18.01
C ILE A 620 -21.51 29.91 19.18
N ASP A 621 -21.25 31.05 19.81
CA ASP A 621 -21.99 31.53 20.97
C ASP A 621 -23.47 31.80 20.59
N VAL A 622 -23.72 32.45 19.44
CA VAL A 622 -25.08 32.70 18.88
C VAL A 622 -25.82 31.40 18.55
N LEU A 623 -25.14 30.40 17.98
CA LEU A 623 -25.76 29.13 17.59
C LEU A 623 -25.99 28.22 18.80
N HIS A 624 -25.17 28.32 19.85
CA HIS A 624 -25.33 27.52 21.07
C HIS A 624 -26.48 28.02 21.97
N GLN A 625 -26.77 29.32 21.95
CA GLN A 625 -27.87 29.94 22.70
C GLN A 625 -28.83 30.68 21.75
N PRO A 626 -29.59 29.96 20.91
CA PRO A 626 -30.39 30.55 19.86
C PRO A 626 -31.50 31.46 20.41
N SER A 627 -31.56 32.70 19.93
CA SER A 627 -32.63 33.66 20.22
C SER A 627 -33.74 33.62 19.16
N GLU A 628 -34.90 34.22 19.44
CA GLU A 628 -35.96 34.42 18.43
C GLU A 628 -35.48 35.24 17.21
N ASN A 629 -34.39 36.00 17.36
CA ASN A 629 -33.79 36.84 16.31
C ASN A 629 -32.53 36.23 15.67
N ILE A 630 -32.27 34.93 15.88
CA ILE A 630 -31.05 34.22 15.47
C ILE A 630 -30.59 34.52 14.03
N GLU A 631 -31.49 34.63 13.06
CA GLU A 631 -31.17 34.98 11.68
C GLU A 631 -30.49 36.36 11.56
N THR A 632 -30.99 37.38 12.28
CA THR A 632 -30.35 38.70 12.32
C THR A 632 -28.98 38.65 13.00
N GLU A 633 -28.80 37.77 13.98
CA GLU A 633 -27.54 37.63 14.72
C GLU A 633 -26.47 36.91 13.90
N ILE A 634 -26.84 35.81 13.23
CA ILE A 634 -26.03 35.16 12.19
C ILE A 634 -25.69 36.17 11.09
N GLY A 635 -26.67 36.95 10.62
CA GLY A 635 -26.51 37.94 9.55
C GLY A 635 -25.61 39.14 9.87
N ARG A 636 -25.19 39.32 11.13
CA ARG A 636 -24.11 40.26 11.50
C ARG A 636 -22.71 39.68 11.25
N ILE A 637 -22.58 38.35 11.19
CA ILE A 637 -21.30 37.62 11.14
C ILE A 637 -21.11 36.90 9.79
N VAL A 638 -22.20 36.43 9.18
CA VAL A 638 -22.25 35.71 7.90
C VAL A 638 -23.03 36.56 6.90
N ASP A 639 -22.58 36.58 5.65
CA ASP A 639 -23.33 37.21 4.56
C ASP A 639 -24.48 36.29 4.13
N LEU A 640 -25.70 36.58 4.60
CA LEU A 640 -26.85 35.68 4.42
C LEU A 640 -27.25 35.50 2.95
N ASP A 641 -27.23 36.55 2.13
CA ASP A 641 -27.57 36.44 0.70
C ASP A 641 -26.60 35.50 -0.03
N SER A 642 -25.29 35.66 0.23
CA SER A 642 -24.25 34.76 -0.25
C SER A 642 -24.39 33.34 0.33
N PHE A 643 -24.82 33.21 1.59
CA PHE A 643 -24.98 31.91 2.26
C PHE A 643 -26.20 31.13 1.78
N TYR A 644 -27.36 31.77 1.59
CA TYR A 644 -28.54 31.12 1.02
C TYR A 644 -28.26 30.68 -0.42
N ALA A 645 -27.56 31.48 -1.24
CA ALA A 645 -27.16 31.07 -2.58
C ALA A 645 -26.17 29.88 -2.59
N PHE A 646 -25.23 29.84 -1.64
CA PHE A 646 -24.34 28.70 -1.44
C PHE A 646 -25.11 27.44 -1.03
N TRP A 647 -25.94 27.53 0.02
CA TRP A 647 -26.69 26.42 0.59
C TRP A 647 -27.77 25.88 -0.35
N ALA A 648 -28.48 26.76 -1.08
CA ALA A 648 -29.47 26.35 -2.07
C ALA A 648 -28.81 25.62 -3.26
N MET A 649 -27.59 26.00 -3.65
CA MET A 649 -26.83 25.28 -4.67
C MET A 649 -26.29 23.93 -4.15
N GLU A 650 -25.81 23.83 -2.90
CA GLU A 650 -25.48 22.52 -2.29
C GLU A 650 -26.70 21.59 -2.24
N GLY A 651 -27.88 22.13 -1.87
CA GLY A 651 -29.15 21.41 -1.90
C GLY A 651 -29.51 20.93 -3.31
N LEU A 652 -29.63 21.86 -4.26
CA LEU A 652 -29.96 21.58 -5.67
C LEU A 652 -29.03 20.52 -6.28
N LEU A 653 -27.72 20.59 -6.05
CA LEU A 653 -26.74 19.63 -6.60
C LEU A 653 -26.62 18.34 -5.78
N GLY A 654 -27.39 18.17 -4.71
CA GLY A 654 -27.40 16.96 -3.91
C GLY A 654 -26.12 16.76 -3.08
N PHE A 655 -25.38 17.81 -2.74
CA PHE A 655 -24.03 17.70 -2.17
C PHE A 655 -24.02 17.14 -0.74
N TRP A 656 -23.95 15.81 -0.60
CA TRP A 656 -23.99 15.15 0.70
C TRP A 656 -22.66 15.24 1.48
N ASP A 657 -21.52 15.41 0.80
CA ASP A 657 -20.19 15.58 1.41
C ASP A 657 -19.78 17.07 1.52
N GLY A 658 -20.74 17.99 1.45
CA GLY A 658 -20.56 19.44 1.60
C GLY A 658 -20.86 19.96 3.01
N TYR A 659 -20.94 21.29 3.17
CA TYR A 659 -21.20 21.89 4.48
C TYR A 659 -22.58 21.50 5.01
N SER A 660 -23.60 21.75 4.20
CA SER A 660 -25.00 21.47 4.54
C SER A 660 -25.33 19.97 4.58
N GLY A 661 -24.55 19.14 3.88
CA GLY A 661 -24.71 17.69 3.77
C GLY A 661 -24.12 16.90 4.94
N ASN A 662 -22.87 17.16 5.32
CA ASN A 662 -22.22 16.45 6.45
C ASN A 662 -21.12 17.25 7.17
N ARG A 663 -21.08 18.58 6.99
CA ARG A 663 -20.14 19.50 7.67
C ARG A 663 -18.69 19.33 7.17
N ASN A 664 -18.54 19.04 5.87
CA ASN A 664 -17.25 18.76 5.24
C ASN A 664 -17.02 19.63 3.99
N ASN A 665 -15.79 19.59 3.46
CA ASN A 665 -15.39 20.17 2.16
C ASN A 665 -15.90 21.60 1.89
N PHE A 666 -15.64 22.54 2.80
CA PHE A 666 -15.96 23.95 2.57
C PHE A 666 -14.80 24.87 2.99
N PHE A 667 -14.86 26.12 2.57
CA PHE A 667 -14.00 27.20 3.07
C PHE A 667 -14.88 28.36 3.53
N ILE A 668 -14.41 29.11 4.52
CA ILE A 668 -15.00 30.40 4.92
C ILE A 668 -13.97 31.52 4.73
N TYR A 669 -14.40 32.58 4.07
CA TYR A 669 -13.59 33.79 3.86
C TYR A 669 -14.24 34.98 4.58
N LEU A 670 -13.52 35.54 5.56
CA LEU A 670 -13.87 36.82 6.18
C LEU A 670 -13.48 37.95 5.23
N ASN A 671 -14.45 38.46 4.48
CA ASN A 671 -14.23 39.55 3.54
C ASN A 671 -13.98 40.86 4.29
N PRO A 672 -12.87 41.59 4.03
CA PRO A 672 -12.60 42.86 4.71
C PRO A 672 -13.63 43.95 4.44
N ASP A 673 -14.31 43.91 3.29
CA ASP A 673 -15.17 45.00 2.82
C ASP A 673 -16.59 44.92 3.42
N THR A 674 -17.06 43.70 3.73
CA THR A 674 -18.34 43.45 4.41
C THR A 674 -18.19 43.16 5.91
N GLU A 675 -16.96 42.83 6.35
CA GLU A 675 -16.63 42.24 7.65
C GLU A 675 -17.38 40.93 7.99
N LYS A 676 -17.91 40.23 6.98
CA LYS A 676 -18.67 38.98 7.13
C LYS A 676 -17.97 37.78 6.51
N PHE A 677 -18.32 36.59 6.99
CA PHE A 677 -17.95 35.33 6.37
C PHE A 677 -18.80 35.04 5.12
N HIS A 678 -18.12 34.66 4.04
CA HIS A 678 -18.71 34.06 2.85
C HIS A 678 -18.25 32.60 2.74
N PHE A 679 -19.16 31.71 2.35
CA PHE A 679 -18.89 30.28 2.18
C PHE A 679 -18.49 29.96 0.74
N ILE A 680 -17.55 29.03 0.57
CA ILE A 680 -16.97 28.62 -0.72
C ILE A 680 -16.95 27.09 -0.75
N PRO A 681 -17.53 26.41 -1.76
CA PRO A 681 -17.54 24.96 -1.85
C PRO A 681 -16.17 24.40 -2.23
N TRP A 682 -15.89 23.20 -1.74
CA TRP A 682 -14.71 22.40 -2.06
C TRP A 682 -15.12 20.93 -2.23
N GLY A 683 -14.20 20.02 -2.55
CA GLY A 683 -14.48 18.56 -2.57
C GLY A 683 -15.70 18.12 -3.38
N ALA A 684 -15.99 18.80 -4.49
CA ALA A 684 -17.21 18.64 -5.27
C ALA A 684 -17.31 17.32 -6.09
N ASP A 685 -16.59 16.25 -5.72
CA ASP A 685 -16.67 14.93 -6.35
C ASP A 685 -17.96 14.15 -6.01
N SER A 686 -18.71 14.59 -5.00
CA SER A 686 -19.99 13.98 -4.58
C SER A 686 -21.24 14.80 -4.97
N LEU A 687 -21.19 15.53 -6.10
CA LEU A 687 -22.33 16.27 -6.66
C LEU A 687 -23.11 15.45 -7.69
N PHE A 688 -24.36 15.86 -7.96
CA PHE A 688 -25.33 15.22 -8.86
C PHE A 688 -25.73 13.83 -8.36
N GLU A 689 -25.98 13.75 -7.05
CA GLU A 689 -26.19 12.51 -6.31
C GLU A 689 -27.39 12.71 -5.36
N LYS A 690 -28.45 11.90 -5.52
CA LYS A 690 -29.72 12.15 -4.81
C LYS A 690 -29.60 11.94 -3.29
N TYR A 691 -28.93 10.87 -2.89
CA TYR A 691 -28.78 10.43 -1.51
C TYR A 691 -27.32 10.31 -1.08
N SER A 692 -27.08 10.27 0.24
CA SER A 692 -25.75 10.07 0.81
C SER A 692 -25.29 8.62 0.66
N ARG A 693 -23.99 8.42 0.40
CA ARG A 693 -23.37 7.07 0.43
C ARG A 693 -23.06 6.56 1.84
N ILE A 694 -23.30 7.36 2.88
CA ILE A 694 -22.94 7.06 4.27
C ILE A 694 -24.17 6.81 5.17
N LYS A 695 -25.35 7.29 4.77
CA LYS A 695 -26.63 7.09 5.47
C LYS A 695 -27.71 6.70 4.47
N GLU A 696 -28.58 5.78 4.86
CA GLU A 696 -29.87 5.55 4.19
C GLU A 696 -30.77 6.75 4.47
N GLY A 697 -30.82 7.67 3.51
CA GLY A 697 -31.59 8.92 3.56
C GLY A 697 -32.70 8.96 2.53
N GLU A 698 -33.27 7.80 2.15
CA GLU A 698 -34.29 7.72 1.09
C GLU A 698 -35.57 8.51 1.40
N ASN A 699 -35.82 8.75 2.70
CA ASN A 699 -36.93 9.53 3.23
C ASN A 699 -36.57 11.00 3.57
N ASP A 700 -35.31 11.42 3.42
CA ASP A 700 -34.89 12.81 3.67
C ASP A 700 -35.43 13.73 2.56
N PRO A 701 -35.92 14.94 2.89
CA PRO A 701 -36.24 15.95 1.89
C PRO A 701 -35.07 16.22 0.95
N ILE A 702 -35.33 16.16 -0.34
CA ILE A 702 -34.28 16.16 -1.36
C ILE A 702 -33.85 17.57 -1.75
N SER A 703 -34.72 18.58 -1.63
CA SER A 703 -34.42 19.97 -2.04
C SER A 703 -33.41 20.66 -1.12
N VAL A 704 -33.41 20.29 0.17
CA VAL A 704 -32.65 20.96 1.24
C VAL A 704 -31.72 19.98 1.95
N LYS A 705 -30.66 20.49 2.57
CA LYS A 705 -29.77 19.71 3.47
C LYS A 705 -29.50 20.54 4.72
N LYS A 706 -29.72 20.01 5.92
CA LYS A 706 -29.71 20.81 7.16
C LYS A 706 -28.69 20.35 8.23
N GLN A 707 -27.67 19.57 7.85
CA GLN A 707 -26.74 19.02 8.84
C GLN A 707 -25.83 20.11 9.42
N GLY A 708 -25.42 21.10 8.62
CA GLY A 708 -24.70 22.28 9.13
C GLY A 708 -25.47 23.02 10.23
N VAL A 709 -24.83 23.40 11.34
CA VAL A 709 -25.50 24.07 12.48
C VAL A 709 -26.19 25.37 12.05
N ILE A 710 -25.56 26.15 11.15
CA ILE A 710 -26.19 27.36 10.58
C ILE A 710 -27.43 27.00 9.77
N THR A 711 -27.35 25.97 8.91
CA THR A 711 -28.49 25.56 8.06
C THR A 711 -29.63 25.00 8.90
N HIS A 712 -29.33 24.26 9.97
CA HIS A 712 -30.29 23.77 10.95
C HIS A 712 -31.11 24.90 11.58
N HIS A 713 -30.44 25.91 12.17
CA HIS A 713 -31.14 27.01 12.84
C HIS A 713 -31.86 27.96 11.88
N LEU A 714 -31.27 28.29 10.72
CA LEU A 714 -31.95 29.10 9.71
C LEU A 714 -33.17 28.39 9.13
N TYR A 715 -33.16 27.05 9.01
CA TYR A 715 -34.33 26.30 8.55
C TYR A 715 -35.43 26.17 9.62
N GLN A 716 -35.14 26.41 10.90
CA GLN A 716 -36.16 26.48 11.95
C GLN A 716 -36.91 27.83 11.93
N SER A 717 -36.30 28.91 11.42
CA SER A 717 -36.94 30.23 11.35
C SER A 717 -37.83 30.37 10.10
N LYS A 718 -38.98 31.02 10.25
CA LYS A 718 -39.90 31.29 9.12
C LYS A 718 -39.27 32.19 8.05
N ALA A 719 -38.46 33.16 8.46
CA ALA A 719 -37.75 34.05 7.54
C ALA A 719 -36.60 33.33 6.83
N GLY A 720 -35.86 32.47 7.52
CA GLY A 720 -34.75 31.70 6.95
C GLY A 720 -35.19 30.60 5.99
N LYS A 721 -36.30 29.90 6.26
CA LYS A 721 -36.97 29.04 5.27
C LYS A 721 -37.32 29.82 3.99
N LYS A 722 -37.88 31.02 4.14
CA LYS A 722 -38.27 31.88 3.02
C LYS A 722 -37.06 32.40 2.24
N GLY A 723 -35.97 32.80 2.91
CA GLY A 723 -34.72 33.21 2.28
C GLY A 723 -34.08 32.07 1.47
N TYR A 724 -34.09 30.87 2.03
CA TYR A 724 -33.66 29.65 1.33
C TYR A 724 -34.52 29.35 0.10
N GLU A 725 -35.85 29.34 0.24
CA GLU A 725 -36.78 29.10 -0.88
C GLU A 725 -36.57 30.11 -2.02
N GLN A 726 -36.43 31.39 -1.68
CA GLN A 726 -36.16 32.45 -2.66
C GLN A 726 -34.83 32.24 -3.39
N ALA A 727 -33.79 31.79 -2.70
CA ALA A 727 -32.51 31.46 -3.32
C ALA A 727 -32.62 30.22 -4.23
N LEU A 728 -33.30 29.16 -3.78
CA LEU A 728 -33.51 27.93 -4.55
C LEU A 728 -34.30 28.18 -5.83
N ARG A 729 -35.46 28.83 -5.76
CA ARG A 729 -36.28 29.19 -6.93
C ARG A 729 -35.50 30.08 -7.91
N LYS A 730 -34.82 31.12 -7.41
CA LYS A 730 -33.96 31.99 -8.23
C LYS A 730 -32.83 31.25 -8.94
N ILE A 731 -32.28 30.19 -8.33
CA ILE A 731 -31.23 29.38 -8.94
C ILE A 731 -31.82 28.47 -10.02
N LEU A 732 -32.93 27.79 -9.74
CA LEU A 732 -33.66 26.97 -10.71
C LEU A 732 -34.04 27.82 -11.94
N ASP A 733 -34.83 28.88 -11.74
CA ASP A 733 -35.40 29.71 -12.81
C ASP A 733 -34.36 30.35 -13.75
N LYS A 734 -33.12 30.56 -13.29
CA LYS A 734 -32.10 31.34 -14.00
C LYS A 734 -30.85 30.56 -14.41
N TYR A 735 -30.50 29.49 -13.69
CA TYR A 735 -29.23 28.78 -13.88
C TYR A 735 -29.38 27.27 -14.04
N TRP A 736 -30.60 26.73 -13.95
CA TRP A 736 -30.90 25.32 -14.23
C TRP A 736 -31.63 25.15 -15.56
N ASP A 737 -30.87 25.15 -16.67
CA ASP A 737 -31.39 24.74 -17.98
C ASP A 737 -30.99 23.27 -18.22
N GLU A 738 -31.94 22.35 -18.05
CA GLU A 738 -31.72 20.91 -18.23
C GLU A 738 -31.07 20.58 -19.57
N LYS A 739 -31.52 21.22 -20.65
CA LYS A 739 -31.10 20.91 -22.02
C LYS A 739 -29.66 21.35 -22.27
N ASP A 740 -29.29 22.55 -21.83
CA ASP A 740 -27.91 23.04 -21.94
C ASP A 740 -26.97 22.27 -20.99
N LEU A 741 -27.44 21.85 -19.81
CA LEU A 741 -26.68 20.97 -18.91
C LEU A 741 -26.42 19.59 -19.52
N LEU A 742 -27.45 18.93 -20.07
CA LEU A 742 -27.31 17.65 -20.76
C LEU A 742 -26.36 17.76 -21.96
N LYS A 743 -26.52 18.79 -22.79
CA LYS A 743 -25.63 19.06 -23.93
C LYS A 743 -24.17 19.30 -23.50
N GLU A 744 -23.93 19.94 -22.35
CA GLU A 744 -22.59 20.08 -21.79
C GLU A 744 -22.03 18.70 -21.36
N THR A 745 -22.84 17.79 -20.83
CA THR A 745 -22.39 16.42 -20.55
C THR A 745 -22.00 15.63 -21.81
N GLU A 746 -22.73 15.79 -22.93
CA GLU A 746 -22.39 15.19 -24.24
C GLU A 746 -21.06 15.74 -24.79
N ARG A 747 -20.84 17.06 -24.64
CA ARG A 747 -19.59 17.71 -25.02
C ARG A 747 -18.42 17.20 -24.18
N ILE A 748 -18.62 17.04 -22.86
CA ILE A 748 -17.59 16.49 -21.96
C ILE A 748 -17.32 15.01 -22.26
N GLU A 749 -18.36 14.20 -22.57
CA GLU A 749 -18.19 12.82 -23.01
C GLU A 749 -17.27 12.76 -24.25
N THR A 750 -17.59 13.56 -25.26
CA THR A 750 -16.80 13.66 -26.50
C THR A 750 -15.35 14.09 -26.24
N LEU A 751 -15.14 15.00 -25.29
CA LEU A 751 -13.81 15.51 -24.93
C LEU A 751 -12.95 14.48 -24.18
N ILE A 752 -13.53 13.72 -23.25
CA ILE A 752 -12.78 12.85 -22.33
C ILE A 752 -12.64 11.42 -22.83
N LYS A 753 -13.69 10.85 -23.45
CA LYS A 753 -13.77 9.44 -23.86
C LYS A 753 -12.56 8.94 -24.68
N PRO A 754 -11.92 9.73 -25.57
CA PRO A 754 -10.70 9.33 -26.29
C PRO A 754 -9.47 9.04 -25.41
N TYR A 755 -9.45 9.52 -24.17
CA TYR A 755 -8.35 9.35 -23.22
C TYR A 755 -8.58 8.21 -22.20
N LEU A 756 -9.76 7.59 -22.24
CA LEU A 756 -10.12 6.47 -21.38
C LEU A 756 -9.80 5.14 -22.08
N ALA A 757 -9.47 4.12 -21.30
CA ALA A 757 -9.20 2.80 -21.86
C ALA A 757 -10.51 2.16 -22.35
N GLN A 758 -10.43 1.49 -23.50
CA GLN A 758 -11.51 0.65 -24.00
C GLN A 758 -11.46 -0.70 -23.28
N GLU A 759 -12.60 -1.16 -22.79
CA GLU A 759 -12.77 -2.45 -22.16
C GLU A 759 -12.58 -3.61 -23.16
N THR A 760 -12.13 -4.75 -22.65
CA THR A 760 -12.33 -6.01 -23.37
C THR A 760 -13.79 -6.47 -23.25
N THR A 761 -14.29 -7.23 -24.23
CA THR A 761 -15.67 -7.77 -24.21
C THR A 761 -15.99 -8.52 -22.90
N ASP A 762 -15.01 -9.26 -22.37
CA ASP A 762 -15.12 -9.99 -21.11
C ASP A 762 -15.25 -9.08 -19.88
N GLU A 763 -14.62 -7.89 -19.88
CA GLU A 763 -14.73 -6.92 -18.80
C GLU A 763 -16.09 -6.22 -18.84
N PHE A 764 -16.57 -5.84 -20.03
CA PHE A 764 -17.90 -5.30 -20.25
C PHE A 764 -18.99 -6.25 -19.73
N ILE A 765 -18.99 -7.51 -20.18
CA ILE A 765 -19.94 -8.54 -19.72
C ILE A 765 -19.89 -8.72 -18.19
N LYS A 766 -18.70 -8.71 -17.58
CA LYS A 766 -18.55 -8.84 -16.11
C LYS A 766 -19.09 -7.63 -15.34
N GLU A 767 -19.03 -6.42 -15.89
CA GLU A 767 -19.60 -5.23 -15.24
C GLU A 767 -21.13 -5.18 -15.39
N GLU A 768 -21.66 -5.53 -16.57
CA GLU A 768 -23.10 -5.64 -16.80
C GLU A 768 -23.75 -6.66 -15.86
N ILE A 769 -23.18 -7.86 -15.75
CA ILE A 769 -23.65 -8.89 -14.81
C ILE A 769 -23.54 -8.42 -13.35
N ARG A 770 -22.53 -7.62 -12.98
CA ARG A 770 -22.44 -6.99 -11.64
C ARG A 770 -23.49 -5.89 -11.41
N GLY A 771 -23.87 -5.15 -12.45
CA GLY A 771 -25.01 -4.22 -12.39
C GLY A 771 -26.30 -4.97 -12.07
N LEU A 772 -26.54 -6.05 -12.82
CA LEU A 772 -27.71 -6.90 -12.67
C LEU A 772 -27.77 -7.63 -11.31
N ILE A 773 -26.63 -8.13 -10.80
CA ILE A 773 -26.52 -8.66 -9.43
C ILE A 773 -26.93 -7.62 -8.38
N ARG A 774 -26.40 -6.39 -8.47
CA ARG A 774 -26.72 -5.32 -7.51
C ARG A 774 -28.20 -4.94 -7.51
N TRP A 775 -28.82 -4.86 -8.69
CA TRP A 775 -30.27 -4.63 -8.80
C TRP A 775 -31.07 -5.79 -8.18
N LEU A 776 -30.74 -7.05 -8.53
CA LEU A 776 -31.46 -8.23 -8.03
C LEU A 776 -31.26 -8.50 -6.53
N LYS A 777 -30.22 -7.96 -5.88
CA LYS A 777 -30.08 -8.02 -4.41
C LYS A 777 -31.18 -7.25 -3.68
N GLY A 778 -31.64 -6.12 -4.22
CA GLY A 778 -32.62 -5.23 -3.57
C GLY A 778 -34.09 -5.67 -3.68
N VAL A 779 -34.40 -6.69 -4.49
CA VAL A 779 -35.77 -7.21 -4.67
C VAL A 779 -35.96 -8.55 -3.95
N SER A 780 -37.21 -8.91 -3.66
CA SER A 780 -37.54 -10.14 -2.93
C SER A 780 -37.13 -11.40 -3.71
N ASN A 781 -37.01 -12.54 -3.02
CA ASN A 781 -36.64 -13.80 -3.65
C ASN A 781 -37.61 -14.23 -4.78
N LEU A 782 -38.90 -13.91 -4.65
CA LEU A 782 -39.92 -14.19 -5.67
C LEU A 782 -39.72 -13.31 -6.91
N GLU A 783 -39.62 -11.99 -6.73
CA GLU A 783 -39.37 -11.02 -7.80
C GLU A 783 -38.04 -11.29 -8.51
N ARG A 784 -37.01 -11.72 -7.75
CA ARG A 784 -35.72 -12.14 -8.29
C ARG A 784 -35.84 -13.35 -9.21
N GLU A 785 -36.60 -14.37 -8.80
CA GLU A 785 -36.82 -15.57 -9.61
C GLU A 785 -37.66 -15.26 -10.87
N GLU A 786 -38.71 -14.44 -10.75
CA GLU A 786 -39.49 -13.96 -11.88
C GLU A 786 -38.64 -13.14 -12.86
N ALA A 787 -37.84 -12.20 -12.35
CA ALA A 787 -36.94 -11.37 -13.16
C ALA A 787 -35.90 -12.21 -13.91
N LEU A 788 -35.22 -13.15 -13.24
CA LEU A 788 -34.23 -14.04 -13.88
C LEU A 788 -34.83 -14.93 -14.98
N ASN A 789 -36.12 -15.25 -14.89
CA ASN A 789 -36.85 -16.03 -15.88
C ASN A 789 -37.54 -15.16 -16.96
N SER A 790 -37.54 -13.84 -16.81
CA SER A 790 -38.25 -12.90 -17.68
C SER A 790 -37.67 -12.83 -19.10
N GLU A 791 -38.52 -12.42 -20.04
CA GLU A 791 -38.12 -12.15 -21.43
C GLU A 791 -37.06 -11.04 -21.53
N LYS A 792 -37.08 -10.07 -20.63
CA LYS A 792 -36.06 -9.00 -20.55
C LYS A 792 -34.65 -9.57 -20.29
N ILE A 793 -34.50 -10.50 -19.34
CA ILE A 793 -33.19 -11.11 -19.05
C ILE A 793 -32.75 -12.08 -20.15
N ARG A 794 -33.68 -12.75 -20.85
CA ARG A 794 -33.36 -13.52 -22.06
C ARG A 794 -32.90 -12.63 -23.22
N HIS A 795 -33.54 -11.48 -23.40
CA HIS A 795 -33.14 -10.49 -24.41
C HIS A 795 -31.74 -9.94 -24.11
N PHE A 796 -31.51 -9.51 -22.87
CA PHE A 796 -30.21 -9.01 -22.40
C PHE A 796 -29.08 -10.06 -22.51
N SER A 797 -29.39 -11.32 -22.21
CA SER A 797 -28.51 -12.47 -22.49
C SER A 797 -28.14 -12.58 -23.97
N SER A 798 -29.11 -12.40 -24.87
CA SER A 798 -28.89 -12.40 -26.31
C SER A 798 -28.05 -11.21 -26.78
N GLU A 799 -28.28 -10.00 -26.24
CA GLU A 799 -27.51 -8.79 -26.55
C GLU A 799 -26.05 -8.89 -26.09
N LEU A 800 -25.81 -9.46 -24.90
CA LEU A 800 -24.46 -9.70 -24.39
C LEU A 800 -23.75 -10.91 -25.03
N GLY A 801 -24.45 -11.71 -25.84
CA GLY A 801 -23.90 -12.92 -26.47
C GLY A 801 -23.56 -14.04 -25.46
N VAL A 802 -24.15 -13.99 -24.26
CA VAL A 802 -23.95 -14.96 -23.17
C VAL A 802 -25.18 -15.85 -23.06
N ASP A 803 -25.00 -17.16 -22.94
CA ASP A 803 -26.10 -18.10 -22.75
C ASP A 803 -26.94 -17.75 -21.51
N HIS A 804 -28.28 -17.82 -21.62
CA HIS A 804 -29.20 -17.38 -20.56
C HIS A 804 -29.04 -18.17 -19.26
N LEU A 805 -28.76 -19.47 -19.36
CA LEU A 805 -28.56 -20.33 -18.20
C LEU A 805 -27.22 -20.02 -17.53
N VAL A 806 -26.16 -19.80 -18.31
CA VAL A 806 -24.84 -19.37 -17.81
C VAL A 806 -24.93 -18.00 -17.14
N MET A 807 -25.62 -17.03 -17.74
CA MET A 807 -25.86 -15.72 -17.14
C MET A 807 -26.64 -15.85 -15.82
N LYS A 808 -27.72 -16.63 -15.79
CA LYS A 808 -28.51 -16.88 -14.57
C LYS A 808 -27.65 -17.50 -13.46
N GLU A 809 -26.81 -18.49 -13.78
CA GLU A 809 -25.89 -19.12 -12.83
C GLU A 809 -24.83 -18.13 -12.29
N MET A 810 -24.25 -17.30 -13.15
CA MET A 810 -23.30 -16.25 -12.74
C MET A 810 -23.93 -15.22 -11.80
N ILE A 811 -25.19 -14.85 -12.04
CA ILE A 811 -25.94 -13.92 -11.19
C ILE A 811 -26.23 -14.55 -9.83
N VAL A 812 -26.79 -15.77 -9.79
CA VAL A 812 -27.15 -16.46 -8.55
C VAL A 812 -25.93 -16.65 -7.66
N LYS A 813 -24.82 -17.19 -8.19
CA LYS A 813 -23.55 -17.33 -7.46
C LYS A 813 -22.96 -16.00 -7.00
N GLY A 814 -23.18 -14.93 -7.77
CA GLY A 814 -22.77 -13.58 -7.40
C GLY A 814 -23.56 -13.03 -6.21
N ILE A 815 -24.88 -13.25 -6.19
CA ILE A 815 -25.76 -12.86 -5.09
C ILE A 815 -25.43 -13.67 -3.83
N GLU A 816 -25.33 -14.99 -3.93
CA GLU A 816 -24.96 -15.90 -2.82
C GLU A 816 -23.64 -15.47 -2.18
N LYS A 817 -22.59 -15.30 -3.00
CA LYS A 817 -21.26 -14.89 -2.53
C LYS A 817 -21.26 -13.54 -1.82
N GLU A 818 -22.05 -12.57 -2.26
CA GLU A 818 -22.10 -11.28 -1.57
C GLU A 818 -23.00 -11.29 -0.32
N LEU A 819 -24.00 -12.17 -0.22
CA LEU A 819 -24.79 -12.37 1.01
C LEU A 819 -23.98 -13.08 2.10
N GLU A 820 -23.10 -14.03 1.73
CA GLU A 820 -22.17 -14.68 2.67
C GLU A 820 -21.12 -13.71 3.28
N ASN A 821 -20.87 -12.56 2.64
CA ASN A 821 -19.85 -11.61 3.07
C ASN A 821 -20.37 -10.51 4.02
N ASP A 822 -21.68 -10.35 4.21
CA ASP A 822 -22.25 -9.30 5.08
C ASP A 822 -21.94 -9.53 6.58
N GLU A 823 -21.53 -10.74 7.01
CA GLU A 823 -21.03 -11.00 8.37
C GLU A 823 -19.52 -10.72 8.56
N LYS A 824 -18.75 -10.43 7.50
CA LYS A 824 -17.29 -10.22 7.60
C LYS A 824 -16.79 -8.98 6.86
N THR A 825 -16.77 -7.88 7.62
CA THR A 825 -15.86 -6.71 7.48
C THR A 825 -15.90 -5.89 6.19
N LYS A 826 -16.28 -4.61 6.33
CA LYS A 826 -16.25 -3.54 5.31
C LYS A 826 -14.84 -3.14 4.79
N ASP A 827 -13.87 -4.04 4.76
CA ASP A 827 -12.45 -3.72 4.51
C ASP A 827 -11.87 -4.24 3.17
N ASP A 828 -12.59 -5.11 2.44
CA ASP A 828 -12.14 -5.76 1.20
C ASP A 828 -12.24 -4.91 -0.09
N GLU A 829 -12.57 -3.62 0.02
CA GLU A 829 -12.48 -2.67 -1.10
C GLU A 829 -11.03 -2.26 -1.45
N LYS A 830 -10.05 -2.52 -0.57
CA LYS A 830 -8.69 -1.95 -0.64
C LYS A 830 -7.78 -2.54 -1.73
N GLY A 831 -8.17 -3.62 -2.42
CA GLY A 831 -7.36 -4.29 -3.45
C GLY A 831 -7.46 -3.71 -4.88
N LYS A 832 -8.17 -2.60 -5.10
CA LYS A 832 -8.59 -2.13 -6.44
C LYS A 832 -7.68 -1.05 -7.06
N GLY A 833 -6.35 -1.11 -6.82
CA GLY A 833 -5.37 -0.11 -7.30
C GLY A 833 -5.37 0.10 -8.81
N ARG A 834 -5.34 -1.00 -9.59
CA ARG A 834 -5.56 -0.99 -11.05
C ARG A 834 -7.04 -1.04 -11.43
N ARG A 835 -7.84 -0.06 -10.98
CA ARG A 835 -9.02 0.34 -11.77
C ARG A 835 -8.57 1.31 -12.86
N ILE A 836 -8.24 0.74 -14.01
CA ILE A 836 -8.09 1.49 -15.27
C ILE A 836 -9.33 2.38 -15.43
N GLN A 837 -9.13 3.66 -15.76
CA GLN A 837 -10.24 4.54 -16.12
C GLN A 837 -10.84 4.05 -17.43
N SER A 838 -12.01 3.45 -17.32
CA SER A 838 -12.59 2.62 -18.36
C SER A 838 -13.78 3.37 -18.99
N ALA A 839 -13.86 3.37 -20.32
CA ALA A 839 -14.79 4.20 -21.07
C ALA A 839 -16.26 3.86 -20.78
N TYR A 840 -16.59 2.57 -20.62
CA TYR A 840 -17.92 2.10 -20.24
C TYR A 840 -18.35 2.61 -18.86
N ARG A 841 -17.51 2.46 -17.82
CA ARG A 841 -17.87 2.91 -16.46
C ARG A 841 -18.04 4.42 -16.36
N PHE A 842 -17.23 5.18 -17.11
CA PHE A 842 -17.39 6.62 -17.26
C PHE A 842 -18.75 6.96 -17.89
N VAL A 843 -19.13 6.32 -19.00
CA VAL A 843 -20.44 6.53 -19.65
C VAL A 843 -21.60 6.13 -18.73
N GLN A 844 -21.51 4.99 -18.04
CA GLN A 844 -22.53 4.54 -17.08
C GLN A 844 -22.73 5.57 -15.95
N SER A 845 -21.66 6.00 -15.30
CA SER A 845 -21.75 6.97 -14.21
C SER A 845 -22.09 8.39 -14.70
N LEU A 846 -21.78 8.72 -15.95
CA LEU A 846 -22.24 9.95 -16.59
C LEU A 846 -23.74 9.93 -16.85
N GLU A 847 -24.31 8.80 -17.24
CA GLU A 847 -25.75 8.67 -17.45
C GLU A 847 -26.53 8.75 -16.11
N GLU A 848 -25.96 8.26 -15.00
CA GLU A 848 -26.48 8.53 -13.65
C GLU A 848 -26.59 10.04 -13.37
N ARG A 849 -25.59 10.84 -13.78
CA ARG A 849 -25.62 12.31 -13.62
C ARG A 849 -26.62 12.97 -14.58
N ARG A 850 -26.76 12.48 -15.81
CA ARG A 850 -27.77 12.97 -16.77
C ARG A 850 -29.18 12.69 -16.26
N GLN A 851 -29.41 11.51 -15.70
CA GLN A 851 -30.71 11.16 -15.12
C GLN A 851 -31.04 12.04 -13.92
N PHE A 852 -30.08 12.25 -13.01
CA PHE A 852 -30.21 13.26 -11.97
C PHE A 852 -30.59 14.63 -12.55
N ILE A 853 -29.91 15.10 -13.61
CA ILE A 853 -30.19 16.42 -14.21
C ILE A 853 -31.63 16.54 -14.73
N ARG A 854 -32.15 15.50 -15.41
CA ARG A 854 -33.53 15.45 -15.93
C ARG A 854 -34.56 15.51 -14.81
N ASP A 855 -34.42 14.63 -13.82
CA ASP A 855 -35.45 14.46 -12.79
C ASP A 855 -35.46 15.64 -11.80
N ARG A 856 -34.32 16.32 -11.62
CA ARG A 856 -34.10 17.19 -10.45
C ARG A 856 -35.09 18.33 -10.29
N GLN A 857 -35.45 19.00 -11.39
CA GLN A 857 -36.31 20.16 -11.33
C GLN A 857 -37.74 19.76 -10.96
N ASP A 858 -38.30 18.74 -11.63
CA ASP A 858 -39.64 18.24 -11.36
C ASP A 858 -39.72 17.63 -9.95
N GLU A 859 -38.71 16.88 -9.54
CA GLU A 859 -38.59 16.35 -8.18
C GLU A 859 -38.63 17.44 -7.09
N ILE A 860 -37.82 18.49 -7.22
CA ILE A 860 -37.81 19.60 -6.25
C ILE A 860 -39.12 20.37 -6.31
N MET A 861 -39.63 20.68 -7.50
CA MET A 861 -40.85 21.48 -7.66
C MET A 861 -42.10 20.75 -7.14
N ALA A 862 -42.14 19.42 -7.23
CA ALA A 862 -43.15 18.59 -6.58
C ALA A 862 -43.02 18.60 -5.05
N GLU A 863 -41.79 18.48 -4.51
CA GLU A 863 -41.55 18.52 -3.06
C GLU A 863 -41.93 19.87 -2.43
N ILE A 864 -41.67 21.00 -3.12
CA ILE A 864 -41.93 22.35 -2.60
C ILE A 864 -43.27 22.95 -3.07
N ALA A 865 -44.18 22.13 -3.63
CA ALA A 865 -45.45 22.57 -4.18
C ALA A 865 -46.37 23.22 -3.13
N ASP A 866 -46.45 22.60 -1.94
CA ASP A 866 -47.23 23.09 -0.79
C ASP A 866 -46.38 23.96 0.18
N GLY A 867 -45.21 24.41 -0.27
CA GLY A 867 -44.20 25.13 0.52
C GLY A 867 -42.98 24.27 0.86
N MET A 868 -41.97 24.87 1.49
CA MET A 868 -40.73 24.16 1.86
C MET A 868 -41.02 23.01 2.86
N PRO A 869 -40.49 21.79 2.64
CA PRO A 869 -40.78 20.62 3.47
C PRO A 869 -40.41 20.81 4.95
N GLU A 870 -41.26 20.29 5.85
CA GLU A 870 -40.95 20.23 7.28
C GLU A 870 -39.95 19.12 7.57
N TRP A 871 -38.94 19.39 8.41
CA TRP A 871 -37.89 18.43 8.74
C TRP A 871 -37.73 18.34 10.25
N ASN A 872 -38.35 17.33 10.86
CA ASN A 872 -38.52 17.22 12.32
C ASN A 872 -37.35 16.55 13.07
N GLU A 873 -36.31 16.08 12.37
CA GLU A 873 -35.14 15.47 13.01
C GLU A 873 -34.27 16.49 13.77
N ASP A 874 -33.72 16.06 14.91
CA ASP A 874 -32.73 16.82 15.67
C ASP A 874 -31.40 16.97 14.94
N LEU A 875 -30.57 17.91 15.39
CA LEU A 875 -29.20 18.06 14.92
C LEU A 875 -28.38 16.80 15.33
N VAL A 876 -28.11 15.92 14.37
CA VAL A 876 -27.31 14.71 14.61
C VAL A 876 -25.92 15.07 15.10
N ASP A 877 -25.49 14.48 16.22
CA ASP A 877 -24.19 14.71 16.86
C ASP A 877 -23.05 14.67 15.81
N PRO A 878 -22.38 15.79 15.55
CA PRO A 878 -21.28 15.87 14.58
C PRO A 878 -20.07 15.03 14.98
N SER A 879 -19.97 14.53 16.21
CA SER A 879 -18.88 13.67 16.63
C SER A 879 -19.00 12.21 16.17
N TRP A 880 -20.03 11.82 15.41
CA TRP A 880 -20.27 10.43 14.95
C TRP A 880 -19.09 9.79 14.19
N TRP A 881 -18.23 10.58 13.54
CA TRP A 881 -17.04 10.09 12.85
C TRP A 881 -15.82 9.88 13.77
N ILE A 882 -15.88 10.32 15.03
CA ILE A 882 -14.74 10.26 15.95
C ILE A 882 -14.47 8.82 16.34
N GLN A 883 -13.29 8.33 16.00
CA GLN A 883 -12.85 6.99 16.40
C GLN A 883 -12.35 7.04 17.84
N HIS A 884 -13.12 6.47 18.76
CA HIS A 884 -12.65 6.19 20.11
C HIS A 884 -11.44 5.26 20.05
N ALA A 885 -10.34 5.60 20.73
CA ALA A 885 -9.17 4.73 20.80
C ALA A 885 -9.55 3.35 21.35
N ASN A 886 -9.30 2.31 20.55
CA ASN A 886 -9.52 0.93 20.98
C ASN A 886 -8.52 0.62 22.10
N LYS A 887 -9.00 0.57 23.35
CA LYS A 887 -8.15 0.32 24.52
C LYS A 887 -7.36 -1.00 24.37
N ARG A 888 -7.92 -2.00 23.70
CA ARG A 888 -7.22 -3.26 23.43
C ARG A 888 -5.98 -3.07 22.55
N SER A 889 -6.02 -2.22 21.51
CA SER A 889 -4.85 -1.97 20.64
C SER A 889 -3.76 -1.14 21.32
N PHE A 890 -4.11 -0.29 22.29
CA PHE A 890 -3.13 0.38 23.15
C PHE A 890 -2.29 -0.64 23.93
N TRP A 891 -2.96 -1.58 24.61
CA TRP A 891 -2.27 -2.63 25.38
C TRP A 891 -1.45 -3.56 24.48
N THR A 892 -1.93 -3.91 23.28
CA THR A 892 -1.13 -4.63 22.28
C THR A 892 0.14 -3.86 21.91
N ALA A 893 0.02 -2.56 21.64
CA ALA A 893 1.15 -1.72 21.24
C ALA A 893 2.21 -1.60 22.35
N ILE A 894 1.78 -1.58 23.61
CA ILE A 894 2.66 -1.63 24.79
C ILE A 894 3.40 -2.98 24.86
N ALA A 895 2.68 -4.10 24.76
CA ALA A 895 3.25 -5.46 24.83
C ALA A 895 4.23 -5.74 23.68
N ASN A 896 3.95 -5.20 22.49
CA ASN A 896 4.77 -5.39 21.28
C ASN A 896 5.85 -4.30 21.12
N GLY A 897 6.05 -3.41 22.10
CA GLY A 897 7.11 -2.38 22.05
C GLY A 897 6.90 -1.29 20.99
N ASN A 898 5.70 -1.15 20.40
CA ASN A 898 5.40 -0.20 19.34
C ASN A 898 5.20 1.23 19.88
N ILE A 899 6.31 1.90 20.18
CA ILE A 899 6.34 3.28 20.73
C ILE A 899 5.57 4.27 19.83
N LYS A 900 5.54 4.07 18.50
CA LYS A 900 4.81 4.96 17.58
C LYS A 900 3.30 4.87 17.81
N SER A 901 2.74 3.66 17.85
CA SER A 901 1.33 3.45 18.15
C SER A 901 0.98 3.90 19.57
N VAL A 902 1.83 3.62 20.55
CA VAL A 902 1.63 4.08 21.95
C VAL A 902 1.56 5.60 22.05
N LYS A 903 2.46 6.35 21.38
CA LYS A 903 2.39 7.82 21.30
C LYS A 903 1.05 8.33 20.77
N THR A 904 0.48 7.67 19.75
CA THR A 904 -0.83 8.03 19.19
C THR A 904 -1.97 7.80 20.20
N HIS A 905 -1.91 6.70 20.95
CA HIS A 905 -2.94 6.38 21.95
C HIS A 905 -2.85 7.24 23.23
N LEU A 906 -1.64 7.65 23.64
CA LEU A 906 -1.42 8.51 24.82
C LEU A 906 -2.01 9.93 24.69
N ILE A 907 -2.55 10.30 23.53
CA ILE A 907 -3.36 11.52 23.34
C ILE A 907 -4.72 11.39 24.05
N GLN A 908 -5.27 10.18 24.16
CA GLN A 908 -6.61 9.91 24.70
C GLN A 908 -6.61 8.97 25.92
N ILE A 909 -5.49 8.30 26.20
CA ILE A 909 -5.37 7.32 27.29
C ILE A 909 -4.25 7.78 28.24
N ASP A 910 -4.59 7.91 29.53
CA ASP A 910 -3.62 8.20 30.59
C ASP A 910 -2.48 7.16 30.57
N ILE A 911 -1.24 7.62 30.66
CA ILE A 911 -0.06 6.75 30.76
C ILE A 911 -0.06 5.88 32.03
N ASN A 912 -0.85 6.26 33.03
CA ASN A 912 -1.10 5.53 34.26
C ASN A 912 -2.45 4.79 34.27
N ALA A 913 -3.14 4.72 33.13
CA ALA A 913 -4.38 3.97 33.00
C ALA A 913 -4.21 2.54 33.52
N GLN A 914 -5.28 2.02 34.13
CA GLN A 914 -5.36 0.65 34.57
C GLN A 914 -6.32 -0.11 33.68
N ASP A 915 -5.90 -1.25 33.13
CA ASP A 915 -6.80 -2.02 32.28
C ASP A 915 -7.97 -2.62 33.07
N SER A 916 -9.19 -2.42 32.57
CA SER A 916 -10.41 -2.86 33.24
C SER A 916 -10.61 -4.39 33.18
N VAL A 917 -10.07 -5.06 32.16
CA VAL A 917 -10.20 -6.50 31.87
C VAL A 917 -9.10 -7.31 32.57
N PHE A 918 -7.86 -6.79 32.58
CA PHE A 918 -6.65 -7.48 33.06
C PHE A 918 -6.24 -7.02 34.47
N PHE A 919 -7.18 -7.05 35.42
CA PHE A 919 -6.90 -6.80 36.84
C PHE A 919 -6.17 -5.47 37.15
N GLY A 920 -6.37 -4.44 36.34
CA GLY A 920 -5.76 -3.12 36.54
C GLY A 920 -4.26 -3.05 36.29
N LEU A 921 -3.71 -3.91 35.42
CA LEU A 921 -2.34 -3.74 34.92
C LEU A 921 -2.17 -2.36 34.26
N THR A 922 -1.00 -1.76 34.48
CA THR A 922 -0.59 -0.47 33.91
C THR A 922 0.30 -0.66 32.67
N PRO A 923 0.48 0.35 31.81
CA PRO A 923 1.33 0.26 30.62
C PRO A 923 2.76 -0.16 30.98
N LEU A 924 3.29 0.40 32.06
CA LEU A 924 4.62 0.06 32.57
C LEU A 924 4.72 -1.41 32.99
N SER A 925 3.69 -1.96 33.63
CA SER A 925 3.69 -3.37 34.07
C SER A 925 3.63 -4.36 32.90
N ILE A 926 2.90 -4.03 31.83
CA ILE A 926 2.81 -4.87 30.62
C ILE A 926 4.14 -4.80 29.85
N ALA A 927 4.69 -3.60 29.62
CA ALA A 927 5.99 -3.43 28.97
C ALA A 927 7.12 -4.18 29.71
N ALA A 928 7.13 -4.10 31.05
CA ALA A 928 8.15 -4.74 31.88
C ALA A 928 8.07 -6.27 31.82
N GLY A 929 6.87 -6.86 31.94
CA GLY A 929 6.65 -8.32 31.82
C GLY A 929 6.92 -8.85 30.41
N ALA A 930 6.52 -8.10 29.38
CA ALA A 930 6.82 -8.44 27.98
C ALA A 930 8.32 -8.32 27.62
N GLY A 931 9.16 -7.78 28.51
CA GLY A 931 10.60 -7.60 28.27
C GLY A 931 10.96 -6.37 27.43
N GLN A 932 9.98 -5.53 27.09
CA GLN A 932 10.09 -4.39 26.17
C GLN A 932 10.87 -3.22 26.78
N SER A 933 12.18 -3.41 26.95
CA SER A 933 13.05 -2.48 27.69
C SER A 933 13.09 -1.06 27.10
N LYS A 934 12.97 -0.92 25.77
CA LYS A 934 12.84 0.38 25.08
C LYS A 934 11.49 1.06 25.40
N MET A 935 10.40 0.29 25.52
CA MET A 935 9.09 0.79 25.94
C MET A 935 9.09 1.18 27.42
N VAL A 936 9.73 0.40 28.30
CA VAL A 936 9.91 0.74 29.73
C VAL A 936 10.61 2.10 29.87
N LYS A 937 11.74 2.31 29.19
CA LYS A 937 12.44 3.61 29.16
C LYS A 937 11.53 4.74 28.65
N PHE A 938 10.79 4.50 27.57
CA PHE A 938 9.88 5.49 27.00
C PHE A 938 8.77 5.89 27.97
N LEU A 939 8.08 4.92 28.57
CA LEU A 939 6.96 5.16 29.49
C LEU A 939 7.41 5.94 30.73
N LEU A 940 8.55 5.57 31.33
CA LEU A 940 9.12 6.29 32.48
C LEU A 940 9.46 7.74 32.10
N LYS A 941 10.08 7.98 30.92
CA LYS A 941 10.36 9.32 30.40
C LYS A 941 9.09 10.14 30.11
N GLN A 942 7.94 9.50 29.92
CA GLN A 942 6.64 10.16 29.72
C GLN A 942 5.81 10.28 31.01
N GLY A 943 6.37 9.97 32.18
CA GLY A 943 5.70 10.17 33.47
C GLY A 943 4.86 8.98 33.95
N ALA A 944 5.12 7.76 33.46
CA ALA A 944 4.55 6.56 34.05
C ALA A 944 5.02 6.40 35.51
N ASN A 945 4.08 6.20 36.42
CA ASN A 945 4.34 6.02 37.84
C ASN A 945 5.02 4.65 38.08
N ILE A 946 6.33 4.72 38.37
CA ILE A 946 7.21 3.58 38.67
C ILE A 946 6.64 2.62 39.73
N ASN A 947 5.92 3.15 40.71
CA ASN A 947 5.38 2.43 41.86
C ASN A 947 3.86 2.15 41.75
N ALA A 948 3.26 2.33 40.58
CA ALA A 948 1.84 2.04 40.36
C ALA A 948 1.53 0.56 40.63
N ARG A 949 0.46 0.32 41.40
CA ARG A 949 -0.01 -1.01 41.81
C ARG A 949 -1.29 -1.40 41.06
N ASN A 950 -1.34 -2.63 40.57
CA ASN A 950 -2.54 -3.23 39.99
C ASN A 950 -3.56 -3.63 41.08
N LYS A 951 -4.72 -4.20 40.71
CA LYS A 951 -5.79 -4.56 41.66
C LYS A 951 -5.40 -5.66 42.67
N ASP A 952 -4.32 -6.41 42.42
CA ASP A 952 -3.75 -7.40 43.36
C ASP A 952 -2.48 -6.86 44.07
N GLY A 953 -2.28 -5.54 44.07
CA GLY A 953 -1.17 -4.86 44.76
C GLY A 953 0.20 -4.97 44.07
N GLY A 954 0.29 -5.72 42.97
CA GLY A 954 1.55 -5.96 42.24
C GLY A 954 2.00 -4.77 41.41
N THR A 955 3.32 -4.58 41.32
CA THR A 955 4.01 -3.54 40.52
C THR A 955 4.62 -4.11 39.24
N ALA A 956 5.17 -3.25 38.38
CA ALA A 956 5.90 -3.67 37.17
C ALA A 956 7.06 -4.66 37.46
N LEU A 957 7.69 -4.54 38.63
CA LEU A 957 8.77 -5.44 39.07
C LEU A 957 8.31 -6.90 39.18
N HIS A 958 7.08 -7.13 39.62
CA HIS A 958 6.53 -8.48 39.82
C HIS A 958 6.36 -9.22 38.49
N GLY A 959 5.88 -8.52 37.46
CA GLY A 959 5.71 -9.10 36.12
C GLY A 959 7.04 -9.38 35.42
N ALA A 960 7.99 -8.45 35.52
CA ALA A 960 9.34 -8.65 35.00
C ALA A 960 10.08 -9.79 35.70
N ALA A 961 9.90 -9.95 37.02
CA ALA A 961 10.54 -11.02 37.77
C ALA A 961 9.94 -12.40 37.47
N PHE A 962 8.62 -12.52 37.39
CA PHE A 962 7.97 -13.78 37.04
C PHE A 962 8.37 -14.27 35.64
N LEU A 963 8.50 -13.39 34.64
CA LEU A 963 8.87 -13.76 33.27
C LEU A 963 10.38 -13.73 33.01
N GLY A 964 11.21 -13.54 34.04
CA GLY A 964 12.67 -13.57 33.92
C GLY A 964 13.21 -12.49 32.97
N ARG A 965 12.82 -11.22 33.16
CA ARG A 965 13.18 -10.10 32.26
C ARG A 965 14.24 -9.17 32.90
N PRO A 966 15.54 -9.56 32.91
CA PRO A 966 16.59 -8.83 33.64
C PRO A 966 16.79 -7.39 33.15
N LYS A 967 16.82 -7.15 31.82
CA LYS A 967 16.92 -5.79 31.25
C LYS A 967 15.76 -4.88 31.75
N SER A 968 14.53 -5.41 31.85
CA SER A 968 13.39 -4.67 32.43
C SER A 968 13.56 -4.42 33.92
N VAL A 969 13.98 -5.42 34.70
CA VAL A 969 14.20 -5.28 36.16
C VAL A 969 15.25 -4.22 36.46
N GLN A 970 16.40 -4.27 35.80
CA GLN A 970 17.46 -3.28 35.95
C GLN A 970 16.95 -1.85 35.72
N LEU A 971 16.19 -1.62 34.65
CA LEU A 971 15.65 -0.29 34.34
C LEU A 971 14.65 0.22 35.39
N LEU A 972 13.87 -0.67 35.99
CA LEU A 972 12.95 -0.30 37.07
C LEU A 972 13.73 0.04 38.35
N LEU A 973 14.80 -0.69 38.66
CA LEU A 973 15.69 -0.41 39.80
C LEU A 973 16.41 0.94 39.63
N GLU A 974 16.98 1.20 38.44
CA GLU A 974 17.63 2.48 38.08
C GLU A 974 16.69 3.69 38.21
N ASN A 975 15.37 3.48 38.10
CA ASN A 975 14.35 4.53 38.21
C ASN A 975 13.60 4.51 39.57
N GLY A 976 14.13 3.82 40.58
CA GLY A 976 13.66 3.93 41.97
C GLY A 976 12.38 3.16 42.30
N ILE A 977 12.15 2.00 41.68
CA ILE A 977 11.03 1.12 42.06
C ILE A 977 11.20 0.56 43.48
N ASP A 978 10.09 0.44 44.21
CA ASP A 978 10.06 -0.21 45.52
C ASP A 978 10.28 -1.74 45.38
N ILE A 979 11.52 -2.16 45.66
CA ILE A 979 11.95 -3.57 45.69
C ILE A 979 11.17 -4.39 46.73
N LYS A 980 10.75 -3.74 47.83
CA LYS A 980 10.04 -4.38 48.95
C LYS A 980 8.52 -4.38 48.76
N ALA A 981 8.03 -3.91 47.61
CA ALA A 981 6.62 -3.98 47.27
C ALA A 981 6.11 -5.42 47.32
N LYS A 982 4.90 -5.59 47.85
CA LYS A 982 4.21 -6.88 47.97
C LYS A 982 2.85 -6.81 47.30
N THR A 983 2.45 -7.92 46.68
CA THR A 983 1.06 -8.15 46.28
C THR A 983 0.15 -8.21 47.51
N ASN A 984 -1.17 -8.14 47.31
CA ASN A 984 -2.17 -8.32 48.37
C ASN A 984 -2.05 -9.70 49.07
N ASN A 985 -1.43 -10.68 48.40
CA ASN A 985 -1.14 -12.01 48.91
C ASN A 985 0.22 -12.12 49.64
N GLY A 986 0.93 -10.99 49.82
CA GLY A 986 2.21 -10.90 50.53
C GLY A 986 3.45 -11.33 49.72
N ILE A 987 3.28 -11.68 48.44
CA ILE A 987 4.32 -12.18 47.53
C ILE A 987 5.19 -10.99 47.06
N THR A 988 6.51 -11.16 47.08
CA THR A 988 7.50 -10.19 46.56
C THR A 988 7.94 -10.54 45.13
N ALA A 989 8.68 -9.64 44.48
CA ALA A 989 9.31 -9.94 43.19
C ALA A 989 10.35 -11.08 43.26
N VAL A 990 11.09 -11.20 44.37
CA VAL A 990 12.07 -12.28 44.60
C VAL A 990 11.39 -13.65 44.66
N ASP A 991 10.24 -13.74 45.33
CA ASP A 991 9.46 -14.99 45.41
C ASP A 991 8.99 -15.45 44.01
N LEU A 992 8.66 -14.51 43.11
CA LEU A 992 8.27 -14.80 41.73
C LEU A 992 9.45 -15.20 40.85
N ALA A 993 10.64 -14.63 41.08
CA ALA A 993 11.87 -15.06 40.41
C ALA A 993 12.29 -16.48 40.83
N LYS A 994 11.97 -16.88 42.07
CA LYS A 994 12.28 -18.22 42.64
C LYS A 994 11.13 -19.24 42.47
N MET A 995 10.12 -18.93 41.65
CA MET A 995 8.98 -19.83 41.41
C MET A 995 9.37 -21.01 40.50
N ASP A 996 8.97 -22.23 40.89
CA ASP A 996 9.22 -23.45 40.12
C ASP A 996 8.55 -23.44 38.73
N TRP A 997 9.22 -24.08 37.77
CA TRP A 997 8.74 -24.24 36.39
C TRP A 997 7.38 -24.91 36.33
N SER A 998 7.08 -25.90 37.18
CA SER A 998 5.78 -26.60 37.16
C SER A 998 4.57 -25.66 37.27
N ASN A 999 4.68 -24.61 38.11
CA ASN A 999 3.64 -23.58 38.23
C ASN A 999 3.55 -22.69 36.99
N THR A 1000 4.68 -22.45 36.32
CA THR A 1000 4.77 -21.60 35.13
C THR A 1000 4.20 -22.32 33.90
N ASP A 1001 4.58 -23.59 33.75
CA ASP A 1001 4.13 -24.51 32.72
C ASP A 1001 2.63 -24.79 32.82
N PHE A 1002 2.11 -25.05 34.03
CA PHE A 1002 0.68 -25.22 34.26
C PHE A 1002 -0.14 -24.02 33.76
N ILE A 1003 0.35 -22.79 33.98
CA ILE A 1003 -0.33 -21.57 33.50
C ILE A 1003 -0.19 -21.45 31.98
N GLY A 1004 0.98 -21.74 31.42
CA GLY A 1004 1.20 -21.77 29.96
C GLY A 1004 0.28 -22.75 29.25
N GLN A 1005 0.15 -23.98 29.76
CA GLN A 1005 -0.75 -25.02 29.24
C GLN A 1005 -2.22 -24.60 29.33
N TYR A 1006 -2.67 -24.08 30.48
CA TYR A 1006 -4.06 -23.64 30.66
C TYR A 1006 -4.43 -22.51 29.68
N LEU A 1007 -3.48 -21.64 29.35
CA LEU A 1007 -3.67 -20.51 28.43
C LEU A 1007 -3.40 -20.84 26.96
N GLN A 1008 -2.94 -22.05 26.63
CA GLN A 1008 -2.48 -22.46 25.30
C GLN A 1008 -1.29 -21.63 24.76
N ILE A 1009 -0.40 -21.20 25.66
CA ILE A 1009 0.75 -20.34 25.34
C ILE A 1009 2.05 -21.16 25.38
N LYS A 1010 2.81 -21.12 24.27
CA LYS A 1010 4.18 -21.66 24.22
C LYS A 1010 5.13 -20.73 24.98
N LEU A 1011 5.83 -21.25 25.98
CA LEU A 1011 6.82 -20.52 26.77
C LEU A 1011 8.21 -21.14 26.60
N ASN A 1012 9.23 -20.29 26.39
CA ASN A 1012 10.61 -20.75 26.35
C ASN A 1012 11.13 -20.94 27.79
N ARG A 1013 11.18 -22.20 28.24
CA ARG A 1013 11.71 -22.57 29.54
C ARG A 1013 13.14 -22.07 29.78
N SER A 1014 14.01 -22.25 28.79
CA SER A 1014 15.44 -21.94 28.94
C SER A 1014 15.68 -20.46 29.17
N GLU A 1015 14.98 -19.60 28.41
CA GLU A 1015 15.01 -18.15 28.62
C GLU A 1015 14.47 -17.74 29.99
N ILE A 1016 13.31 -18.26 30.40
CA ILE A 1016 12.65 -17.87 31.65
C ILE A 1016 13.49 -18.34 32.85
N ASP A 1017 13.98 -19.58 32.88
CA ASP A 1017 14.80 -20.10 33.98
C ASP A 1017 16.15 -19.35 34.08
N LYS A 1018 16.80 -19.07 32.94
CA LYS A 1018 18.04 -18.25 32.88
C LYS A 1018 17.79 -16.81 33.34
N GLY A 1019 16.74 -16.18 32.82
CA GLY A 1019 16.37 -14.81 33.14
C GLY A 1019 15.92 -14.63 34.59
N ARG A 1020 15.19 -15.60 35.16
CA ARG A 1020 14.83 -15.66 36.60
C ARG A 1020 16.06 -15.74 37.49
N THR A 1021 17.06 -16.55 37.11
CA THR A 1021 18.32 -16.65 37.83
C THR A 1021 19.04 -15.30 37.89
N GLN A 1022 19.10 -14.59 36.76
CA GLN A 1022 19.69 -13.24 36.69
C GLN A 1022 18.85 -12.20 37.45
N VAL A 1023 17.51 -12.27 37.40
CA VAL A 1023 16.65 -11.39 38.17
C VAL A 1023 16.80 -11.62 39.68
N ALA A 1024 16.92 -12.87 40.14
CA ALA A 1024 17.14 -13.16 41.56
C ALA A 1024 18.43 -12.50 42.06
N GLN A 1025 19.51 -12.53 41.26
CA GLN A 1025 20.77 -11.86 41.56
C GLN A 1025 20.67 -10.32 41.54
N LEU A 1026 19.75 -9.73 40.77
CA LEU A 1026 19.50 -8.29 40.73
C LEU A 1026 18.60 -7.78 41.88
N LEU A 1027 17.99 -8.69 42.64
CA LEU A 1027 17.04 -8.38 43.73
C LEU A 1027 17.53 -8.85 45.12
N GLU A 1028 18.74 -9.39 45.18
CA GLU A 1028 19.49 -9.73 46.41
C GLU A 1028 20.47 -8.60 46.79
#